data_AF-A0A0L0DFB3-F1
#
_entry.id   AF-A0A0L0DFB3-F1
#
_cell.length_a   1.000
_cell.length_b   1.000
_cell.length_c   1.000
_cell.angle_alpha   90.00
_cell.angle_beta   90.00
_cell.angle_gamma   90.00
#
_symmetry.space_group_name_H-M   'P 1'
#
loop_
_entity.id
_entity.type
_entity.pdbx_description
1 polymer ?
#
loop_
_entity_poly.entity_id
_entity_poly.type
_entity_poly.pdbx_seq_one_letter_code
_entity_poly.pdbx_strand_id
1 'polypeptide(L)'
;MAEPGSATTKELEELGIEASAFEALERDFQETLQQLVGDSSLAKFRQEYSKLHRALSKSYASEKRLLNRCKALQGEIVSNSAKVQQALKMSQEDQKTIAQLTKEIEKAWKMVDVANAKEAKAKETINSLREAIDKLKKLVEQGAGFSIGQENSVNELFRVKEELQKEVDLHVAKINQLRLDINAERERTSQLQAEKAAAEQQITMLQEAIRTRVVEFGRETQEKQKLNKELDDLRRELASSQDEINAKNESIASLQDQLQYTLAEVDQQKAEVENYQSLLGQMESNEAAAKDALNKAHETIVQLQGNAKEQNNLLDQHKAEIERTRKLVRDEQRKYAALQEKVVQAKNARNVVEAEKADLLKAITELNHQLELETLAKREQDRVISSLSAQTSKLKKGTEKERTKTDAQKEVVRKLANDRKVLETHIDKYKKAAQDHRKKIHELGLKKDKFRSLTMELSTKLLQTQEELKIKDLVIFDKKKKLREAKVKLKQQQMLYEAVRSDRNLYSKQLIEAQDDIAEYKRKFDILNHQIDQLKEEIVVKEQAIFTEHMTHMRVQKDFAAKQIQLSVLGSQIYEARKFQQAQAEELSKLKHIINEADTERMRQKKALEAARNERDILGTQLIRRNDELALLYEKLSINRYTLEKGEKQYAQRVKEIRALKSKNKELRRQLKLLDGQTAHVDSLKMAVFQLQRELLQERNRVKALSEELENPMNIHRWRKLEGTDPDKYDLIRKIHTLQKRLIAKTEEVVEKELLIQQKEKYYIELKNVLARQPGPEVAEQLNVYQASLKAKTRELKALAAELNMSVAQVNEFKYENERLARELNSVKKRFFEMKKKETRRKRAAAEDKAAAAPTASPGKIPVQPDPDMRRFAGGGFAIQ
;
A
#
# COMPACT_ATOMS: atom_id res chain seq x y z
N MET A 1 -10.58 8.96 -44.38
CA MET A 1 -9.27 9.04 -43.69
C MET A 1 -8.38 7.95 -44.28
N ALA A 2 -7.05 8.12 -44.28
CA ALA A 2 -6.15 7.07 -44.74
C ALA A 2 -6.20 5.86 -43.80
N GLU A 3 -6.09 4.66 -44.35
CA GLU A 3 -5.95 3.44 -43.55
C GLU A 3 -4.58 3.43 -42.87
N PRO A 4 -4.49 3.18 -41.55
CA PRO A 4 -3.21 2.92 -40.91
C PRO A 4 -2.68 1.58 -41.45
N GLY A 5 -1.47 1.59 -42.00
CA GLY A 5 -0.86 0.43 -42.66
C GLY A 5 -0.82 -0.80 -41.75
N SER A 6 -1.75 -1.73 -41.98
CA SER A 6 -1.80 -3.00 -41.26
C SER A 6 -0.76 -3.94 -41.84
N ALA A 7 0.49 -3.82 -41.36
CA ALA A 7 1.51 -4.83 -41.60
C ALA A 7 0.95 -6.21 -41.25
N THR A 8 0.93 -7.10 -42.24
CA THR A 8 0.33 -8.42 -42.10
C THR A 8 1.15 -9.29 -41.15
N THR A 9 0.55 -10.36 -40.63
CA THR A 9 1.27 -11.30 -39.75
C THR A 9 2.47 -11.96 -40.42
N LYS A 10 2.53 -11.97 -41.77
CA LYS A 10 3.69 -12.41 -42.56
C LYS A 10 4.85 -11.42 -42.50
N GLU A 11 4.60 -10.12 -42.66
CA GLU A 11 5.64 -9.08 -42.54
C GLU A 11 6.27 -9.08 -41.13
N LEU A 12 5.47 -9.41 -40.11
CA LEU A 12 5.93 -9.65 -38.73
C LEU A 12 6.60 -11.02 -38.50
N GLU A 13 6.75 -11.84 -39.54
CA GLU A 13 7.52 -13.10 -39.53
C GLU A 13 8.80 -12.97 -40.35
N GLU A 14 8.76 -12.25 -41.48
CA GLU A 14 9.92 -11.89 -42.31
C GLU A 14 10.90 -10.91 -41.61
N LEU A 15 10.48 -10.23 -40.54
CA LEU A 15 11.30 -9.31 -39.75
C LEU A 15 12.17 -9.98 -38.66
N GLY A 16 12.10 -11.29 -38.47
CA GLY A 16 12.90 -12.03 -37.48
C GLY A 16 13.87 -13.02 -38.13
N ILE A 17 14.97 -13.33 -37.44
CA ILE A 17 15.90 -14.39 -37.86
C ILE A 17 15.15 -15.73 -37.89
N GLU A 18 15.15 -16.40 -39.04
CA GLU A 18 14.52 -17.71 -39.17
C GLU A 18 15.11 -18.73 -38.18
N ALA A 19 14.27 -19.57 -37.59
CA ALA A 19 14.72 -20.60 -36.64
C ALA A 19 15.72 -21.57 -37.29
N SER A 20 15.47 -21.96 -38.55
CA SER A 20 16.37 -22.71 -39.44
C SER A 20 17.77 -22.09 -39.53
N ALA A 21 17.84 -20.78 -39.78
CA ALA A 21 19.10 -20.05 -39.92
C ALA A 21 19.86 -19.94 -38.58
N PHE A 22 19.14 -19.73 -37.47
CA PHE A 22 19.74 -19.72 -36.14
C PHE A 22 20.24 -21.10 -35.72
N GLU A 23 19.48 -22.17 -35.96
CA GLU A 23 19.86 -23.55 -35.64
C GLU A 23 21.06 -24.04 -36.48
N ALA A 24 21.16 -23.62 -37.75
CA ALA A 24 22.36 -23.83 -38.56
C ALA A 24 23.59 -23.10 -37.97
N LEU A 25 23.45 -21.81 -37.64
CA LEU A 25 24.53 -21.05 -37.00
C LEU A 25 24.95 -21.65 -35.65
N GLU A 26 24.02 -22.06 -34.79
CA GLU A 26 24.34 -22.70 -33.50
C GLU A 26 25.08 -24.03 -33.69
N ARG A 27 24.77 -24.80 -34.75
CA ARG A 27 25.52 -26.00 -35.13
C ARG A 27 26.95 -25.69 -35.56
N ASP A 28 27.14 -24.72 -36.46
CA ASP A 28 28.46 -24.31 -36.94
C ASP A 28 29.33 -23.73 -35.79
N PHE A 29 28.72 -22.94 -34.90
CA PHE A 29 29.36 -22.44 -33.68
C PHE A 29 29.77 -23.58 -32.73
N GLN A 30 28.98 -24.66 -32.62
CA GLN A 30 29.32 -25.82 -31.80
C GLN A 30 30.43 -26.66 -32.42
N GLU A 31 30.40 -26.89 -33.74
CA GLU A 31 31.43 -27.69 -34.43
C GLU A 31 32.79 -26.98 -34.39
N THR A 32 32.84 -25.68 -34.69
CA THR A 32 34.06 -24.87 -34.56
C THR A 32 34.56 -24.79 -33.10
N LEU A 33 33.66 -24.69 -32.10
CA LEU A 33 34.03 -24.77 -30.68
C LEU A 33 34.57 -26.14 -30.24
N GLN A 34 34.27 -27.22 -30.98
CA GLN A 34 34.84 -28.56 -30.79
C GLN A 34 36.21 -28.69 -31.49
N GLN A 35 36.34 -28.21 -32.72
CA GLN A 35 37.63 -28.18 -33.44
C GLN A 35 38.68 -27.36 -32.64
N LEU A 36 38.26 -26.25 -32.04
CA LEU A 36 39.08 -25.42 -31.14
C LEU A 36 39.43 -26.06 -29.77
N VAL A 37 39.03 -27.31 -29.50
CA VAL A 37 39.47 -28.04 -28.29
C VAL A 37 40.89 -28.58 -28.43
N GLY A 38 41.30 -28.95 -29.65
CA GLY A 38 42.54 -29.70 -29.88
C GLY A 38 43.84 -28.91 -29.75
N ASP A 39 43.79 -27.57 -29.87
CA ASP A 39 44.98 -26.71 -29.86
C ASP A 39 44.98 -25.72 -28.68
N SER A 40 45.92 -25.92 -27.76
CA SER A 40 46.08 -25.09 -26.56
C SER A 40 46.47 -23.63 -26.88
N SER A 41 47.07 -23.35 -28.03
CA SER A 41 47.40 -21.97 -28.45
C SER A 41 46.16 -21.13 -28.73
N LEU A 42 45.06 -21.76 -29.15
CA LEU A 42 43.80 -21.10 -29.54
C LEU A 42 42.81 -20.94 -28.38
N ALA A 43 43.17 -21.35 -27.16
CA ALA A 43 42.27 -21.30 -25.99
C ALA A 43 41.68 -19.90 -25.71
N LYS A 44 42.45 -18.82 -25.94
CA LYS A 44 41.96 -17.43 -25.84
C LYS A 44 40.92 -17.11 -26.91
N PHE A 45 41.14 -17.54 -28.15
CA PHE A 45 40.19 -17.35 -29.25
C PHE A 45 38.88 -18.10 -28.98
N ARG A 46 38.97 -19.36 -28.52
CA ARG A 46 37.81 -20.16 -28.07
C ARG A 46 37.00 -19.46 -26.98
N GLN A 47 37.66 -18.76 -26.05
CA GLN A 47 36.98 -18.01 -24.99
C GLN A 47 36.19 -16.80 -25.54
N GLU A 48 36.79 -15.99 -26.42
CA GLU A 48 36.08 -14.85 -27.06
C GLU A 48 34.98 -15.32 -28.01
N TYR A 49 35.21 -16.38 -28.79
CA TYR A 49 34.22 -16.97 -29.69
C TYR A 49 33.02 -17.56 -28.92
N SER A 50 33.25 -18.15 -27.73
CA SER A 50 32.18 -18.56 -26.83
C SER A 50 31.39 -17.39 -26.22
N LYS A 51 32.04 -16.24 -25.97
CA LYS A 51 31.32 -15.00 -25.59
C LYS A 51 30.46 -14.49 -26.75
N LEU A 52 30.98 -14.53 -27.98
CA LEU A 52 30.24 -14.13 -29.19
C LEU A 52 28.99 -14.99 -29.39
N HIS A 53 29.11 -16.32 -29.27
CA HIS A 53 27.97 -17.22 -29.30
C HIS A 53 26.93 -16.84 -28.23
N ARG A 54 27.36 -16.70 -26.96
CA ARG A 54 26.47 -16.29 -25.85
C ARG A 54 25.83 -14.91 -26.04
N ALA A 55 26.44 -14.01 -26.79
CA ALA A 55 25.84 -12.72 -27.15
C ALA A 55 24.78 -12.91 -28.25
N LEU A 56 25.07 -13.70 -29.28
CA LEU A 56 24.15 -14.03 -30.36
C LEU A 56 22.89 -14.75 -29.85
N SER A 57 23.02 -15.81 -29.04
CA SER A 57 21.88 -16.52 -28.45
C SER A 57 21.03 -15.61 -27.54
N LYS A 58 21.65 -14.67 -26.82
CA LYS A 58 20.93 -13.66 -26.03
C LYS A 58 20.20 -12.65 -26.90
N SER A 59 20.81 -12.22 -28.01
CA SER A 59 20.17 -11.33 -28.98
C SER A 59 18.91 -11.99 -29.56
N TYR A 60 19.05 -13.19 -30.11
CA TYR A 60 17.95 -13.98 -30.67
C TYR A 60 16.84 -14.28 -29.65
N ALA A 61 17.19 -14.62 -28.41
CA ALA A 61 16.21 -14.81 -27.33
C ALA A 61 15.48 -13.51 -26.93
N SER A 62 16.09 -12.33 -27.10
CA SER A 62 15.44 -11.03 -26.89
C SER A 62 14.55 -10.62 -28.06
N GLU A 63 15.02 -10.87 -29.29
CA GLU A 63 14.31 -10.65 -30.54
C GLU A 63 13.02 -11.48 -30.62
N LYS A 64 13.11 -12.79 -30.34
CA LYS A 64 11.96 -13.72 -30.27
C LYS A 64 10.91 -13.29 -29.23
N ARG A 65 11.33 -12.65 -28.12
CA ARG A 65 10.41 -12.05 -27.13
C ARG A 65 9.74 -10.78 -27.65
N LEU A 66 10.49 -9.91 -28.33
CA LEU A 66 9.95 -8.71 -28.97
C LEU A 66 8.96 -9.07 -30.08
N LEU A 67 9.30 -10.00 -30.96
CA LEU A 67 8.43 -10.51 -32.02
C LEU A 67 7.10 -11.04 -31.47
N ASN A 68 7.17 -11.86 -30.42
CA ASN A 68 5.96 -12.36 -29.73
C ASN A 68 5.14 -11.23 -29.09
N ARG A 69 5.78 -10.19 -28.52
CA ARG A 69 5.04 -9.03 -27.98
C ARG A 69 4.41 -8.19 -29.09
N CYS A 70 5.07 -8.03 -30.24
CA CYS A 70 4.50 -7.37 -31.42
C CYS A 70 3.28 -8.14 -31.97
N LYS A 71 3.36 -9.48 -32.09
CA LYS A 71 2.21 -10.32 -32.50
C LYS A 71 1.04 -10.22 -31.51
N ALA A 72 1.32 -10.21 -30.20
CA ALA A 72 0.30 -9.99 -29.17
C ALA A 72 -0.36 -8.61 -29.28
N LEU A 73 0.44 -7.55 -29.40
CA LEU A 73 -0.05 -6.18 -29.57
C LEU A 73 -0.86 -6.00 -30.86
N GLN A 74 -0.46 -6.64 -31.97
CA GLN A 74 -1.23 -6.62 -33.22
C GLN A 74 -2.59 -7.33 -33.05
N GLY A 75 -2.63 -8.44 -32.30
CA GLY A 75 -3.90 -9.08 -31.90
C GLY A 75 -4.79 -8.19 -31.03
N GLU A 76 -4.21 -7.47 -30.06
CA GLU A 76 -4.91 -6.46 -29.25
C GLU A 76 -5.46 -5.31 -30.13
N ILE A 77 -4.68 -4.82 -31.10
CA ILE A 77 -5.08 -3.77 -32.06
C ILE A 77 -6.23 -4.24 -32.95
N VAL A 78 -6.15 -5.44 -33.55
CA VAL A 78 -7.23 -5.99 -34.39
C VAL A 78 -8.50 -6.22 -33.57
N SER A 79 -8.39 -6.76 -32.35
CA SER A 79 -9.52 -6.94 -31.43
C SER A 79 -10.20 -5.61 -31.09
N ASN A 80 -9.41 -4.55 -30.84
CA ASN A 80 -9.95 -3.24 -30.50
C ASN A 80 -10.51 -2.51 -31.73
N SER A 81 -9.93 -2.68 -32.92
CA SER A 81 -10.48 -2.20 -34.19
C SER A 81 -11.87 -2.80 -34.45
N ALA A 82 -12.04 -4.11 -34.28
CA ALA A 82 -13.33 -4.78 -34.42
C ALA A 82 -14.38 -4.24 -33.42
N LYS A 83 -14.02 -4.05 -32.14
CA LYS A 83 -14.90 -3.44 -31.14
C LYS A 83 -15.29 -1.99 -31.50
N VAL A 84 -14.35 -1.20 -32.01
CA VAL A 84 -14.61 0.18 -32.46
C VAL A 84 -15.55 0.20 -33.67
N GLN A 85 -15.38 -0.70 -34.65
CA GLN A 85 -16.31 -0.83 -35.77
C GLN A 85 -17.71 -1.26 -35.31
N GLN A 86 -17.81 -2.20 -34.35
CA GLN A 86 -19.09 -2.62 -33.78
C GLN A 86 -19.79 -1.46 -33.04
N ALA A 87 -19.06 -0.70 -32.22
CA ALA A 87 -19.60 0.47 -31.53
C ALA A 87 -20.02 1.59 -32.50
N LEU A 88 -19.27 1.82 -33.58
CA LEU A 88 -19.65 2.73 -34.66
C LEU A 88 -20.93 2.28 -35.36
N LYS A 89 -21.08 0.98 -35.62
CA LYS A 89 -22.29 0.43 -36.26
C LYS A 89 -23.51 0.57 -35.35
N MET A 90 -23.39 0.23 -34.07
CA MET A 90 -24.44 0.45 -33.07
C MET A 90 -24.84 1.92 -33.00
N SER A 91 -23.88 2.85 -32.91
CA SER A 91 -24.15 4.29 -32.90
C SER A 91 -24.87 4.79 -34.16
N GLN A 92 -24.57 4.23 -35.34
CA GLN A 92 -25.29 4.52 -36.58
C GLN A 92 -26.70 3.90 -36.62
N GLU A 93 -26.94 2.81 -35.90
CA GLU A 93 -28.25 2.19 -35.76
C GLU A 93 -29.11 2.98 -34.76
N ASP A 94 -28.57 3.32 -33.58
CA ASP A 94 -29.19 4.22 -32.60
C ASP A 94 -29.56 5.58 -33.22
N GLN A 95 -28.68 6.17 -34.03
CA GLN A 95 -28.95 7.45 -34.68
C GLN A 95 -30.07 7.38 -35.73
N LYS A 96 -30.31 6.20 -36.35
CA LYS A 96 -31.50 5.96 -37.19
C LYS A 96 -32.76 5.81 -36.35
N THR A 97 -32.69 5.08 -35.24
CA THR A 97 -33.81 4.89 -34.30
C THR A 97 -34.26 6.22 -33.71
N ILE A 98 -33.31 7.07 -33.28
CA ILE A 98 -33.58 8.44 -32.82
C ILE A 98 -34.24 9.28 -33.92
N ALA A 99 -33.77 9.19 -35.18
CA ALA A 99 -34.38 9.91 -36.31
C ALA A 99 -35.78 9.41 -36.70
N GLN A 100 -36.10 8.14 -36.43
CA GLN A 100 -37.47 7.61 -36.57
C GLN A 100 -38.36 8.15 -35.43
N LEU A 101 -37.91 8.06 -34.18
CA LEU A 101 -38.65 8.53 -33.01
C LEU A 101 -38.94 10.04 -33.04
N THR A 102 -37.98 10.89 -33.44
CA THR A 102 -38.25 12.33 -33.62
C THR A 102 -39.27 12.61 -34.72
N LYS A 103 -39.26 11.81 -35.80
CA LYS A 103 -40.26 11.90 -36.88
C LYS A 103 -41.66 11.43 -36.45
N GLU A 104 -41.75 10.54 -35.47
CA GLU A 104 -43.02 10.13 -34.86
C GLU A 104 -43.51 11.14 -33.83
N ILE A 105 -42.61 11.73 -33.03
CA ILE A 105 -42.91 12.88 -32.17
C ILE A 105 -43.44 14.05 -33.01
N GLU A 106 -42.81 14.39 -34.15
CA GLU A 106 -43.33 15.40 -35.08
C GLU A 106 -44.74 15.09 -35.59
N LYS A 107 -45.06 13.83 -35.90
CA LYS A 107 -46.42 13.41 -36.29
C LYS A 107 -47.39 13.59 -35.13
N ALA A 108 -47.00 13.21 -33.91
CA ALA A 108 -47.83 13.37 -32.72
C ALA A 108 -48.15 14.83 -32.43
N TRP A 109 -47.15 15.72 -32.47
CA TRP A 109 -47.35 17.17 -32.37
C TRP A 109 -48.27 17.72 -33.46
N LYS A 110 -48.06 17.33 -34.73
CA LYS A 110 -48.96 17.73 -35.84
C LYS A 110 -50.39 17.20 -35.67
N MET A 111 -50.59 16.03 -35.06
CA MET A 111 -51.93 15.53 -34.71
C MET A 111 -52.55 16.31 -33.54
N VAL A 112 -51.77 16.72 -32.55
CA VAL A 112 -52.22 17.61 -31.46
C VAL A 112 -52.59 19.00 -31.99
N ASP A 113 -51.79 19.60 -32.89
CA ASP A 113 -52.12 20.87 -33.53
C ASP A 113 -53.42 20.79 -34.35
N VAL A 114 -53.62 19.68 -35.08
CA VAL A 114 -54.88 19.43 -35.81
C VAL A 114 -56.05 19.19 -34.85
N ALA A 115 -55.85 18.55 -33.70
CA ALA A 115 -56.88 18.40 -32.67
C ALA A 115 -57.25 19.76 -32.05
N ASN A 116 -56.27 20.56 -31.64
CA ASN A 116 -56.45 21.91 -31.11
C ASN A 116 -57.15 22.83 -32.12
N ALA A 117 -56.81 22.74 -33.41
CA ALA A 117 -57.46 23.51 -34.47
C ALA A 117 -58.91 23.04 -34.75
N LYS A 118 -59.21 21.75 -34.56
CA LYS A 118 -60.60 21.23 -34.56
C LYS A 118 -61.37 21.71 -33.33
N GLU A 119 -60.74 21.70 -32.15
CA GLU A 119 -61.36 22.15 -30.90
C GLU A 119 -61.65 23.66 -30.90
N ALA A 120 -60.75 24.47 -31.46
CA ALA A 120 -60.98 25.90 -31.67
C ALA A 120 -62.23 26.14 -32.54
N LYS A 121 -62.34 25.46 -33.68
CA LYS A 121 -63.51 25.52 -34.56
C LYS A 121 -64.77 24.96 -33.91
N ALA A 122 -64.65 23.95 -33.05
CA ALA A 122 -65.76 23.44 -32.24
C ALA A 122 -66.23 24.49 -31.20
N LYS A 123 -65.31 25.22 -30.55
CA LYS A 123 -65.64 26.32 -29.63
C LYS A 123 -66.27 27.51 -30.35
N GLU A 124 -65.76 27.88 -31.54
CA GLU A 124 -66.36 28.91 -32.39
C GLU A 124 -67.78 28.54 -32.83
N THR A 125 -68.01 27.30 -33.27
CA THR A 125 -69.34 26.83 -33.66
C THR A 125 -70.28 26.62 -32.48
N ILE A 126 -69.79 26.22 -31.30
CA ILE A 126 -70.59 26.21 -30.07
C ILE A 126 -70.98 27.65 -29.67
N ASN A 127 -70.10 28.63 -29.83
CA ASN A 127 -70.40 30.03 -29.52
C ASN A 127 -71.39 30.63 -30.53
N SER A 128 -71.23 30.38 -31.83
CA SER A 128 -72.20 30.86 -32.83
C SER A 128 -73.57 30.16 -32.70
N LEU A 129 -73.60 28.88 -32.31
CA LEU A 129 -74.84 28.19 -31.96
C LEU A 129 -75.47 28.72 -30.66
N ARG A 130 -74.67 29.11 -29.65
CA ARG A 130 -75.19 29.79 -28.45
C ARG A 130 -75.77 31.16 -28.77
N GLU A 131 -75.09 31.96 -29.59
CA GLU A 131 -75.64 33.21 -30.11
C GLU A 131 -76.93 32.98 -30.93
N ALA A 132 -76.97 31.95 -31.77
CA ALA A 132 -78.17 31.59 -32.53
C ALA A 132 -79.32 31.17 -31.60
N ILE A 133 -79.03 30.39 -30.56
CA ILE A 133 -80.00 30.00 -29.53
C ILE A 133 -80.52 31.22 -28.77
N ASP A 134 -79.68 32.18 -28.39
CA ASP A 134 -80.13 33.39 -27.68
C ASP A 134 -80.83 34.40 -28.60
N LYS A 135 -80.50 34.43 -29.90
CA LYS A 135 -81.27 35.15 -30.93
C LYS A 135 -82.63 34.48 -31.18
N LEU A 136 -82.70 33.15 -31.21
CA LEU A 136 -83.94 32.38 -31.36
C LEU A 136 -84.83 32.48 -30.11
N LYS A 137 -84.29 32.46 -28.89
CA LYS A 137 -85.07 32.74 -27.66
C LYS A 137 -85.75 34.11 -27.74
N LYS A 138 -85.01 35.16 -28.13
CA LYS A 138 -85.57 36.52 -28.29
C LYS A 138 -86.62 36.62 -29.39
N LEU A 139 -86.53 35.80 -30.45
CA LEU A 139 -87.58 35.68 -31.46
C LEU A 139 -88.81 34.91 -30.95
N VAL A 140 -88.62 33.86 -30.15
CA VAL A 140 -89.71 33.11 -29.49
C VAL A 140 -90.43 33.95 -28.42
N GLU A 141 -89.73 34.88 -27.78
CA GLU A 141 -90.31 35.90 -26.89
C GLU A 141 -91.06 37.02 -27.63
N GLN A 142 -90.96 37.12 -28.97
CA GLN A 142 -91.56 38.19 -29.78
C GLN A 142 -92.36 37.68 -30.99
N GLY A 143 -93.54 37.13 -30.71
CA GLY A 143 -94.69 37.20 -31.62
C GLY A 143 -95.15 35.88 -32.22
N ALA A 144 -96.34 35.43 -31.82
CA ALA A 144 -97.14 34.52 -32.62
C ALA A 144 -97.93 35.31 -33.69
N GLY A 145 -97.93 34.82 -34.93
CA GLY A 145 -98.65 35.42 -36.06
C GLY A 145 -98.90 34.38 -37.16
N PHE A 146 -100.09 34.40 -37.77
CA PHE A 146 -100.63 33.31 -38.60
C PHE A 146 -100.81 33.66 -40.08
N SER A 147 -101.07 32.61 -40.87
CA SER A 147 -101.56 32.60 -42.27
C SER A 147 -100.51 32.95 -43.33
N ILE A 148 -100.13 32.06 -44.26
CA ILE A 148 -100.91 31.29 -45.26
C ILE A 148 -101.58 32.19 -46.30
N GLY A 149 -101.07 32.03 -47.54
CA GLY A 149 -101.61 32.50 -48.81
C GLY A 149 -101.00 31.65 -49.93
N GLN A 150 -101.71 30.60 -50.35
CA GLN A 150 -101.34 29.74 -51.49
C GLN A 150 -101.65 30.50 -52.81
N GLU A 151 -101.02 30.25 -53.97
CA GLU A 151 -100.56 28.96 -54.51
C GLU A 151 -99.09 28.91 -54.96
N ASN A 152 -98.41 30.03 -55.26
CA ASN A 152 -96.98 30.03 -55.66
C ASN A 152 -96.09 29.31 -54.63
N SER A 153 -96.47 29.42 -53.35
CA SER A 153 -95.86 28.71 -52.23
C SER A 153 -95.82 27.20 -52.41
N VAL A 154 -96.64 26.53 -53.24
CA VAL A 154 -96.60 25.07 -53.40
C VAL A 154 -95.36 24.60 -54.15
N ASN A 155 -94.98 25.28 -55.24
CA ASN A 155 -93.74 24.96 -55.97
C ASN A 155 -92.49 25.35 -55.16
N GLU A 156 -92.56 26.49 -54.46
CA GLU A 156 -91.52 26.91 -53.50
C GLU A 156 -91.38 25.87 -52.37
N LEU A 157 -92.49 25.38 -51.81
CA LEU A 157 -92.51 24.34 -50.78
C LEU A 157 -92.08 22.96 -51.29
N PHE A 158 -92.27 22.62 -52.57
CA PHE A 158 -91.68 21.40 -53.13
C PHE A 158 -90.15 21.51 -53.24
N ARG A 159 -89.63 22.67 -53.65
CA ARG A 159 -88.18 22.96 -53.61
C ARG A 159 -87.64 22.93 -52.19
N VAL A 160 -88.24 23.70 -51.28
CA VAL A 160 -87.86 23.76 -49.87
C VAL A 160 -88.04 22.40 -49.20
N LYS A 161 -89.01 21.57 -49.58
CA LYS A 161 -89.12 20.17 -49.10
C LYS A 161 -88.00 19.29 -49.64
N GLU A 162 -87.62 19.41 -50.91
CA GLU A 162 -86.47 18.67 -51.45
C GLU A 162 -85.15 19.12 -50.84
N GLU A 163 -84.98 20.42 -50.59
CA GLU A 163 -83.82 21.01 -49.95
C GLU A 163 -83.76 20.60 -48.47
N LEU A 164 -84.86 20.73 -47.73
CA LEU A 164 -85.00 20.20 -46.36
C LEU A 164 -84.83 18.67 -46.31
N GLN A 165 -85.26 17.91 -47.31
CA GLN A 165 -85.01 16.46 -47.34
C GLN A 165 -83.52 16.18 -47.54
N LYS A 166 -82.85 16.89 -48.44
CA LYS A 166 -81.38 16.78 -48.63
C LYS A 166 -80.62 17.24 -47.38
N GLU A 167 -81.09 18.27 -46.68
CA GLU A 167 -80.55 18.70 -45.39
C GLU A 167 -80.81 17.67 -44.29
N VAL A 168 -82.00 17.08 -44.20
CA VAL A 168 -82.33 15.99 -43.26
C VAL A 168 -81.47 14.76 -43.54
N ASP A 169 -81.32 14.35 -44.80
CA ASP A 169 -80.49 13.20 -45.18
C ASP A 169 -79.00 13.47 -44.86
N LEU A 170 -78.51 14.68 -45.13
CA LEU A 170 -77.15 15.12 -44.80
C LEU A 170 -76.94 15.26 -43.28
N HIS A 171 -77.95 15.71 -42.52
CA HIS A 171 -77.94 15.73 -41.07
C HIS A 171 -78.01 14.33 -40.47
N VAL A 172 -78.78 13.40 -41.05
CA VAL A 172 -78.82 11.98 -40.65
C VAL A 172 -77.49 11.31 -40.93
N ALA A 173 -76.89 11.54 -42.10
CA ALA A 173 -75.53 11.07 -42.42
C ALA A 173 -74.50 11.63 -41.43
N LYS A 174 -74.59 12.92 -41.09
CA LYS A 174 -73.70 13.57 -40.12
C LYS A 174 -73.93 13.10 -38.67
N ILE A 175 -75.17 12.81 -38.28
CA ILE A 175 -75.52 12.20 -36.99
C ILE A 175 -74.97 10.77 -36.91
N ASN A 176 -75.05 10.00 -38.00
CA ASN A 176 -74.48 8.66 -38.06
C ASN A 176 -72.95 8.68 -38.02
N GLN A 177 -72.29 9.61 -38.71
CA GLN A 177 -70.84 9.82 -38.58
C GLN A 177 -70.47 10.21 -37.14
N LEU A 178 -71.16 11.20 -36.54
CA LEU A 178 -70.91 11.61 -35.16
C LEU A 178 -71.16 10.47 -34.15
N ARG A 179 -72.10 9.56 -34.41
CA ARG A 179 -72.31 8.34 -33.60
C ARG A 179 -71.15 7.35 -33.73
N LEU A 180 -70.59 7.17 -34.93
CA LEU A 180 -69.39 6.37 -35.13
C LEU A 180 -68.17 7.00 -34.43
N ASP A 181 -67.97 8.31 -34.59
CA ASP A 181 -66.90 9.07 -33.94
C ASP A 181 -67.01 8.99 -32.41
N ILE A 182 -68.23 9.14 -31.85
CA ILE A 182 -68.50 9.00 -30.41
C ILE A 182 -68.21 7.57 -29.91
N ASN A 183 -68.52 6.54 -30.70
CA ASN A 183 -68.21 5.16 -30.32
C ASN A 183 -66.70 4.88 -30.36
N ALA A 184 -65.99 5.35 -31.39
CA ALA A 184 -64.54 5.23 -31.47
C ALA A 184 -63.81 5.94 -30.31
N GLU A 185 -64.23 7.16 -29.94
CA GLU A 185 -63.66 7.85 -28.79
C GLU A 185 -64.06 7.21 -27.43
N ARG A 186 -65.21 6.54 -27.34
CA ARG A 186 -65.57 5.72 -26.17
C ARG A 186 -64.68 4.49 -26.04
N GLU A 187 -64.43 3.76 -27.14
CA GLU A 187 -63.51 2.63 -27.16
C GLU A 187 -62.09 3.07 -26.79
N ARG A 188 -61.62 4.19 -27.36
CA ARG A 188 -60.34 4.80 -27.01
C ARG A 188 -60.26 5.21 -25.53
N THR A 189 -61.33 5.80 -24.99
CA THR A 189 -61.39 6.17 -23.56
C THR A 189 -61.33 4.93 -22.67
N SER A 190 -62.01 3.84 -23.06
CA SER A 190 -61.96 2.55 -22.35
C SER A 190 -60.55 1.93 -22.36
N GLN A 191 -59.86 1.95 -23.51
CA GLN A 191 -58.47 1.50 -23.63
C GLN A 191 -57.54 2.31 -22.72
N LEU A 192 -57.62 3.65 -22.77
CA LEU A 192 -56.81 4.53 -21.90
C LEU A 192 -57.12 4.35 -20.41
N GLN A 193 -58.36 4.02 -20.04
CA GLN A 193 -58.72 3.69 -18.66
C GLN A 193 -58.12 2.34 -18.22
N ALA A 194 -58.09 1.33 -19.10
CA ALA A 194 -57.45 0.04 -18.82
C ALA A 194 -55.92 0.17 -18.70
N GLU A 195 -55.28 0.91 -19.61
CA GLU A 195 -53.84 1.24 -19.54
C GLU A 195 -53.49 1.99 -18.25
N LYS A 196 -54.30 2.99 -17.87
CA LYS A 196 -54.15 3.72 -16.60
C LYS A 196 -54.25 2.77 -15.40
N ALA A 197 -55.25 1.90 -15.36
CA ALA A 197 -55.44 0.96 -14.25
C ALA A 197 -54.26 -0.03 -14.12
N ALA A 198 -53.71 -0.51 -15.25
CA ALA A 198 -52.51 -1.34 -15.26
C ALA A 198 -51.26 -0.59 -14.76
N ALA A 199 -51.09 0.69 -15.13
CA ALA A 199 -50.02 1.54 -14.63
C ALA A 199 -50.16 1.82 -13.12
N GLU A 200 -51.37 2.08 -12.63
CA GLU A 200 -51.66 2.27 -11.20
C GLU A 200 -51.34 1.00 -10.39
N GLN A 201 -51.65 -0.20 -10.90
CA GLN A 201 -51.26 -1.47 -10.29
C GLN A 201 -49.73 -1.67 -10.25
N GLN A 202 -49.02 -1.36 -11.34
CA GLN A 202 -47.55 -1.41 -11.35
C GLN A 202 -46.93 -0.44 -10.33
N ILE A 203 -47.49 0.76 -10.18
CA ILE A 203 -47.06 1.73 -9.16
C ILE A 203 -47.26 1.17 -7.75
N THR A 204 -48.40 0.52 -7.45
CA THR A 204 -48.60 -0.09 -6.12
C THR A 204 -47.62 -1.23 -5.84
N MET A 205 -47.36 -2.12 -6.82
CA MET A 205 -46.38 -3.20 -6.66
C MET A 205 -44.96 -2.67 -6.43
N LEU A 206 -44.57 -1.59 -7.13
CA LEU A 206 -43.28 -0.94 -6.92
C LEU A 206 -43.19 -0.25 -5.55
N GLN A 207 -44.27 0.35 -5.05
CA GLN A 207 -44.32 0.93 -3.70
C GLN A 207 -44.18 -0.14 -2.60
N GLU A 208 -44.79 -1.31 -2.77
CA GLU A 208 -44.61 -2.44 -1.84
C GLU A 208 -43.18 -3.01 -1.90
N ALA A 209 -42.61 -3.18 -3.09
CA ALA A 209 -41.22 -3.59 -3.26
C ALA A 209 -40.21 -2.59 -2.66
N ILE A 210 -40.49 -1.30 -2.71
CA ILE A 210 -39.69 -0.26 -2.02
C ILE A 210 -39.83 -0.40 -0.51
N ARG A 211 -41.05 -0.64 0.01
CA ARG A 211 -41.28 -0.84 1.46
C ARG A 211 -40.53 -2.06 2.00
N THR A 212 -40.54 -3.19 1.31
CA THR A 212 -39.80 -4.39 1.76
C THR A 212 -38.29 -4.13 1.77
N ARG A 213 -37.73 -3.52 0.72
CA ARG A 213 -36.30 -3.14 0.68
C ARG A 213 -35.90 -2.16 1.78
N VAL A 214 -36.76 -1.21 2.18
CA VAL A 214 -36.49 -0.31 3.31
C VAL A 214 -36.45 -1.07 4.65
N VAL A 215 -37.32 -2.06 4.84
CA VAL A 215 -37.32 -2.91 6.06
C VAL A 215 -36.08 -3.82 6.10
N GLU A 216 -35.71 -4.44 4.98
CA GLU A 216 -34.49 -5.25 4.85
C GLU A 216 -33.23 -4.43 5.18
N PHE A 217 -33.08 -3.25 4.56
CA PHE A 217 -31.96 -2.35 4.81
C PHE A 217 -31.90 -1.89 6.29
N GLY A 218 -33.06 -1.69 6.93
CA GLY A 218 -33.16 -1.43 8.36
C GLY A 218 -32.61 -2.57 9.22
N ARG A 219 -32.94 -3.82 8.89
CA ARG A 219 -32.43 -5.02 9.58
C ARG A 219 -30.92 -5.18 9.39
N GLU A 220 -30.43 -5.09 8.15
CA GLU A 220 -29.00 -5.17 7.83
C GLU A 220 -28.19 -4.08 8.55
N THR A 221 -28.74 -2.86 8.65
CA THR A 221 -28.11 -1.76 9.39
C THR A 221 -28.00 -2.06 10.89
N GLN A 222 -29.03 -2.67 11.50
CA GLN A 222 -28.98 -3.09 12.91
C GLN A 222 -28.00 -4.25 13.15
N GLU A 223 -27.95 -5.23 12.25
CA GLU A 223 -27.01 -6.37 12.34
C GLU A 223 -25.56 -5.90 12.18
N LYS A 224 -25.29 -4.99 11.24
CA LYS A 224 -24.00 -4.31 11.12
C LYS A 224 -23.63 -3.51 12.38
N GLN A 225 -24.58 -2.86 13.04
CA GLN A 225 -24.33 -2.15 14.30
C GLN A 225 -24.01 -3.08 15.48
N LYS A 226 -24.51 -4.32 15.50
CA LYS A 226 -24.14 -5.34 16.49
C LYS A 226 -22.73 -5.87 16.23
N LEU A 227 -22.46 -6.33 15.00
CA LEU A 227 -21.14 -6.81 14.56
C LEU A 227 -20.02 -5.78 14.77
N ASN A 228 -20.29 -4.49 14.55
CA ASN A 228 -19.33 -3.44 14.83
C ASN A 228 -19.00 -3.31 16.33
N LYS A 229 -19.98 -3.47 17.23
CA LYS A 229 -19.74 -3.45 18.68
C LYS A 229 -18.94 -4.67 19.12
N GLU A 230 -19.34 -5.85 18.65
CA GLU A 230 -18.63 -7.11 18.89
C GLU A 230 -17.15 -7.02 18.44
N LEU A 231 -16.89 -6.40 17.28
CA LEU A 231 -15.53 -6.12 16.80
C LEU A 231 -14.76 -5.11 17.66
N ASP A 232 -15.40 -4.04 18.14
CA ASP A 232 -14.75 -3.03 18.98
C ASP A 232 -14.51 -3.52 20.42
N ASP A 233 -15.34 -4.43 20.93
CA ASP A 233 -15.11 -5.11 22.21
C ASP A 233 -14.02 -6.20 22.10
N LEU A 234 -14.03 -7.03 21.05
CA LEU A 234 -12.91 -7.95 20.75
C LEU A 234 -11.57 -7.22 20.56
N ARG A 235 -11.58 -5.99 20.02
CA ARG A 235 -10.38 -5.13 19.93
C ARG A 235 -9.88 -4.66 21.29
N ARG A 236 -10.77 -4.43 22.26
CA ARG A 236 -10.38 -4.09 23.64
C ARG A 236 -9.76 -5.28 24.34
N GLU A 237 -10.36 -6.47 24.21
CA GLU A 237 -9.82 -7.72 24.76
C GLU A 237 -8.44 -8.05 24.17
N LEU A 238 -8.27 -7.87 22.86
CA LEU A 238 -6.97 -8.03 22.18
C LEU A 238 -5.94 -7.01 22.66
N ALA A 239 -6.34 -5.75 22.91
CA ALA A 239 -5.44 -4.73 23.45
C ALA A 239 -4.99 -5.06 24.88
N SER A 240 -5.92 -5.40 25.79
CA SER A 240 -5.56 -5.81 27.16
C SER A 240 -4.69 -7.07 27.19
N SER A 241 -4.95 -8.03 26.29
CA SER A 241 -4.12 -9.23 26.14
C SER A 241 -2.70 -8.88 25.65
N GLN A 242 -2.57 -7.93 24.71
CA GLN A 242 -1.28 -7.43 24.27
C GLN A 242 -0.53 -6.68 25.38
N ASP A 243 -1.21 -5.89 26.20
CA ASP A 243 -0.61 -5.19 27.34
C ASP A 243 -0.16 -6.17 28.43
N GLU A 244 -0.93 -7.23 28.70
CA GLU A 244 -0.50 -8.34 29.55
C GLU A 244 0.74 -9.07 29.00
N ILE A 245 0.80 -9.31 27.68
CA ILE A 245 1.96 -9.92 27.02
C ILE A 245 3.18 -8.99 27.14
N ASN A 246 3.02 -7.68 26.98
CA ASN A 246 4.08 -6.70 27.13
C ASN A 246 4.63 -6.71 28.57
N ALA A 247 3.76 -6.65 29.59
CA ALA A 247 4.16 -6.71 31.00
C ALA A 247 4.84 -8.05 31.38
N LYS A 248 4.39 -9.17 30.80
CA LYS A 248 5.05 -10.48 30.96
C LYS A 248 6.43 -10.51 30.29
N ASN A 249 6.59 -9.89 29.12
CA ASN A 249 7.89 -9.78 28.44
C ASN A 249 8.88 -8.89 29.21
N GLU A 250 8.42 -7.78 29.80
CA GLU A 250 9.24 -6.93 30.68
C GLU A 250 9.69 -7.70 31.94
N SER A 251 8.79 -8.48 32.54
CA SER A 251 9.12 -9.38 33.65
C SER A 251 10.15 -10.44 33.26
N ILE A 252 9.97 -11.10 32.09
CA ILE A 252 10.93 -12.07 31.55
C ILE A 252 12.30 -11.42 31.31
N ALA A 253 12.37 -10.20 30.76
CA ALA A 253 13.63 -9.48 30.58
C ALA A 253 14.31 -9.22 31.94
N SER A 254 13.57 -8.74 32.94
CA SER A 254 14.12 -8.50 34.29
C SER A 254 14.65 -9.79 34.96
N LEU A 255 14.02 -10.93 34.69
CA LEU A 255 14.47 -12.24 35.16
C LEU A 255 15.68 -12.77 34.38
N GLN A 256 15.80 -12.43 33.09
CA GLN A 256 16.99 -12.72 32.28
C GLN A 256 18.20 -11.90 32.74
N ASP A 257 18.02 -10.63 33.07
CA ASP A 257 19.07 -9.77 33.64
C ASP A 257 19.53 -10.28 35.02
N GLN A 258 18.60 -10.68 35.89
CA GLN A 258 18.92 -11.31 37.17
C GLN A 258 19.63 -12.67 37.00
N LEU A 259 19.24 -13.46 35.99
CA LEU A 259 19.92 -14.71 35.66
C LEU A 259 21.33 -14.48 35.13
N GLN A 260 21.57 -13.46 34.29
CA GLN A 260 22.92 -13.08 33.87
C GLN A 260 23.78 -12.61 35.04
N TYR A 261 23.23 -11.80 35.95
CA TYR A 261 23.94 -11.35 37.14
C TYR A 261 24.36 -12.53 38.04
N THR A 262 23.44 -13.44 38.34
CA THR A 262 23.73 -14.62 39.18
C THR A 262 24.65 -15.62 38.49
N LEU A 263 24.61 -15.76 37.16
CA LEU A 263 25.58 -16.55 36.41
C LEU A 263 26.98 -15.95 36.48
N ALA A 264 27.12 -14.63 36.33
CA ALA A 264 28.41 -13.94 36.47
C ALA A 264 28.99 -14.05 37.90
N GLU A 265 28.14 -13.95 38.93
CA GLU A 265 28.52 -14.18 40.33
C GLU A 265 28.98 -15.63 40.57
N VAL A 266 28.26 -16.61 40.01
CA VAL A 266 28.65 -18.04 40.06
C VAL A 266 29.97 -18.31 39.33
N ASP A 267 30.22 -17.67 38.18
CA ASP A 267 31.48 -17.82 37.45
C ASP A 267 32.65 -17.12 38.15
N GLN A 268 32.43 -15.99 38.85
CA GLN A 268 33.41 -15.43 39.77
C GLN A 268 33.72 -16.41 40.92
N GLN A 269 32.69 -16.98 41.56
CA GLN A 269 32.88 -17.94 42.64
C GLN A 269 33.63 -19.21 42.18
N LYS A 270 33.41 -19.68 40.95
CA LYS A 270 34.23 -20.76 40.35
C LYS A 270 35.70 -20.36 40.23
N ALA A 271 35.98 -19.16 39.71
CA ALA A 271 37.36 -18.67 39.59
C ALA A 271 38.04 -18.51 40.96
N GLU A 272 37.31 -18.09 42.00
CA GLU A 272 37.81 -18.09 43.38
C GLU A 272 38.09 -19.51 43.88
N VAL A 273 37.20 -20.47 43.63
CA VAL A 273 37.40 -21.90 43.98
C VAL A 273 38.61 -22.52 43.24
N GLU A 274 38.82 -22.22 41.96
CA GLU A 274 40.00 -22.68 41.21
C GLU A 274 41.30 -22.09 41.79
N ASN A 275 41.30 -20.82 42.21
CA ASN A 275 42.42 -20.21 42.91
C ASN A 275 42.68 -20.88 44.28
N TYR A 276 41.64 -21.19 45.05
CA TYR A 276 41.78 -21.93 46.32
C TYR A 276 42.30 -23.37 46.10
N GLN A 277 41.88 -24.06 45.04
CA GLN A 277 42.39 -25.39 44.69
C GLN A 277 43.87 -25.34 44.26
N SER A 278 44.27 -24.33 43.47
CA SER A 278 45.68 -24.11 43.11
C SER A 278 46.54 -23.83 44.33
N LEU A 279 46.06 -23.00 45.26
CA LEU A 279 46.74 -22.71 46.53
C LEU A 279 46.83 -23.96 47.43
N LEU A 280 45.77 -24.78 47.49
CA LEU A 280 45.77 -26.03 48.24
C LEU A 280 46.82 -27.01 47.69
N GLY A 281 46.90 -27.20 46.37
CA GLY A 281 47.93 -28.05 45.75
C GLY A 281 49.37 -27.55 46.00
N GLN A 282 49.57 -26.23 46.08
CA GLN A 282 50.86 -25.67 46.52
C GLN A 282 51.16 -25.97 48.00
N MET A 283 50.15 -25.90 48.87
CA MET A 283 50.29 -26.25 50.29
C MET A 283 50.56 -27.75 50.50
N GLU A 284 49.89 -28.64 49.77
CA GLU A 284 50.15 -30.09 49.80
C GLU A 284 51.57 -30.42 49.33
N SER A 285 52.05 -29.75 48.27
CA SER A 285 53.43 -29.87 47.78
C SER A 285 54.46 -29.41 48.82
N ASN A 286 54.19 -28.29 49.49
CA ASN A 286 55.01 -27.79 50.59
C ASN A 286 54.99 -28.73 51.81
N GLU A 287 53.85 -29.33 52.15
CA GLU A 287 53.75 -30.31 53.24
C GLU A 287 54.52 -31.60 52.92
N ALA A 288 54.46 -32.07 51.66
CA ALA A 288 55.26 -33.20 51.20
C ALA A 288 56.76 -32.90 51.31
N ALA A 289 57.22 -31.72 50.85
CA ALA A 289 58.62 -31.29 50.98
C ALA A 289 59.06 -31.17 52.46
N ALA A 290 58.18 -30.67 53.34
CA ALA A 290 58.44 -30.57 54.77
C ALA A 290 58.55 -31.96 55.45
N LYS A 291 57.69 -32.92 55.08
CA LYS A 291 57.80 -34.33 55.54
C LYS A 291 59.11 -34.96 55.08
N ASP A 292 59.52 -34.71 53.84
CA ASP A 292 60.75 -35.24 53.28
C ASP A 292 62.01 -34.65 53.97
N ALA A 293 61.97 -33.37 54.33
CA ALA A 293 62.99 -32.73 55.17
C ALA A 293 63.01 -33.30 56.60
N LEU A 294 61.83 -33.54 57.20
CA LEU A 294 61.71 -34.16 58.53
C LEU A 294 62.28 -35.59 58.55
N ASN A 295 62.04 -36.37 57.50
CA ASN A 295 62.59 -37.73 57.36
C ASN A 295 64.12 -37.71 57.31
N LYS A 296 64.72 -36.82 56.50
CA LYS A 296 66.18 -36.61 56.42
C LYS A 296 66.78 -36.13 57.75
N ALA A 297 66.05 -35.29 58.49
CA ALA A 297 66.41 -34.92 59.86
C ALA A 297 66.35 -36.12 60.82
N HIS A 298 65.38 -37.02 60.67
CA HIS A 298 65.29 -38.24 61.46
C HIS A 298 66.45 -39.22 61.17
N GLU A 299 66.79 -39.43 59.90
CA GLU A 299 67.92 -40.28 59.49
C GLU A 299 69.25 -39.77 60.05
N THR A 300 69.49 -38.45 59.98
CA THR A 300 70.70 -37.83 60.53
C THR A 300 70.74 -37.86 62.06
N ILE A 301 69.60 -37.73 62.75
CA ILE A 301 69.51 -37.97 64.20
C ILE A 301 69.84 -39.43 64.55
N VAL A 302 69.34 -40.41 63.78
CA VAL A 302 69.64 -41.84 63.99
C VAL A 302 71.13 -42.13 63.78
N GLN A 303 71.76 -41.54 62.76
CA GLN A 303 73.21 -41.64 62.55
C GLN A 303 74.00 -41.05 63.73
N LEU A 304 73.63 -39.86 64.21
CA LEU A 304 74.27 -39.23 65.37
C LEU A 304 74.09 -40.06 66.66
N GLN A 305 72.92 -40.70 66.85
CA GLN A 305 72.71 -41.65 67.96
C GLN A 305 73.53 -42.93 67.82
N GLY A 306 73.82 -43.39 66.60
CA GLY A 306 74.76 -44.47 66.32
C GLY A 306 76.18 -44.09 66.77
N ASN A 307 76.70 -42.97 66.24
CA ASN A 307 78.02 -42.45 66.57
C ASN A 307 78.19 -42.19 68.08
N ALA A 308 77.14 -41.69 68.75
CA ALA A 308 77.14 -41.48 70.20
C ALA A 308 77.24 -42.80 71.00
N LYS A 309 76.64 -43.90 70.52
CA LYS A 309 76.80 -45.23 71.14
C LYS A 309 78.21 -45.78 70.96
N GLU A 310 78.82 -45.60 69.79
CA GLU A 310 80.21 -46.00 69.55
C GLU A 310 81.19 -45.24 70.45
N GLN A 311 81.02 -43.92 70.58
CA GLN A 311 81.80 -43.10 71.51
C GLN A 311 81.62 -43.53 72.99
N ASN A 312 80.40 -43.90 73.40
CA ASN A 312 80.15 -44.41 74.75
C ASN A 312 80.82 -45.78 74.99
N ASN A 313 80.78 -46.68 74.00
CA ASN A 313 81.48 -47.97 74.06
C ASN A 313 83.00 -47.78 74.18
N LEU A 314 83.58 -46.81 73.47
CA LEU A 314 84.99 -46.45 73.57
C LEU A 314 85.33 -45.86 74.95
N LEU A 315 84.46 -45.00 75.48
CA LEU A 315 84.58 -44.43 76.82
C LEU A 315 84.55 -45.52 77.91
N ASP A 316 83.70 -46.54 77.77
CA ASP A 316 83.65 -47.67 78.71
C ASP A 316 84.87 -48.60 78.62
N GLN A 317 85.46 -48.76 77.43
CA GLN A 317 86.76 -49.43 77.28
C GLN A 317 87.86 -48.66 78.05
N HIS A 318 87.95 -47.34 77.87
CA HIS A 318 88.91 -46.52 78.63
C HIS A 318 88.65 -46.51 80.14
N LYS A 319 87.38 -46.54 80.60
CA LYS A 319 87.06 -46.75 82.03
C LYS A 319 87.62 -48.08 82.55
N ALA A 320 87.56 -49.16 81.76
CA ALA A 320 88.11 -50.46 82.14
C ALA A 320 89.66 -50.44 82.22
N GLU A 321 90.33 -49.68 81.34
CA GLU A 321 91.78 -49.46 81.41
C GLU A 321 92.19 -48.62 82.63
N ILE A 322 91.39 -47.60 82.97
CA ILE A 322 91.55 -46.81 84.20
C ILE A 322 91.34 -47.68 85.45
N GLU A 323 90.40 -48.64 85.44
CA GLU A 323 90.25 -49.60 86.56
C GLU A 323 91.44 -50.57 86.67
N ARG A 324 92.01 -51.03 85.55
CA ARG A 324 93.22 -51.87 85.52
C ARG A 324 94.44 -51.12 86.09
N THR A 325 94.70 -49.90 85.65
CA THR A 325 95.80 -49.08 86.18
C THR A 325 95.59 -48.72 87.66
N ARG A 326 94.35 -48.41 88.07
CA ARG A 326 94.00 -48.23 89.49
C ARG A 326 94.19 -49.49 90.35
N LYS A 327 94.23 -50.70 89.81
CA LYS A 327 94.59 -51.92 90.56
C LYS A 327 96.10 -52.02 90.76
N LEU A 328 96.89 -51.82 89.70
CA LEU A 328 98.36 -51.81 89.78
C LEU A 328 98.89 -50.79 90.81
N VAL A 329 98.30 -49.59 90.87
CA VAL A 329 98.66 -48.57 91.89
C VAL A 329 98.33 -49.03 93.31
N ARG A 330 97.19 -49.71 93.53
CA ARG A 330 96.81 -50.25 94.85
C ARG A 330 97.74 -51.36 95.32
N ASP A 331 98.26 -52.18 94.41
CA ASP A 331 99.17 -53.27 94.77
C ASP A 331 100.62 -52.80 95.01
N GLU A 332 101.07 -51.69 94.42
CA GLU A 332 102.31 -51.00 94.84
C GLU A 332 102.15 -50.34 96.23
N GLN A 333 101.05 -49.65 96.49
CA GLN A 333 100.79 -49.02 97.80
C GLN A 333 100.80 -50.04 98.95
N ARG A 334 100.34 -51.27 98.70
CA ARG A 334 100.42 -52.39 99.66
C ARG A 334 101.85 -52.83 99.98
N LYS A 335 102.77 -52.82 99.01
CA LYS A 335 104.20 -53.14 99.24
C LYS A 335 104.87 -52.09 100.13
N TYR A 336 104.53 -50.82 99.94
CA TYR A 336 105.07 -49.71 100.72
C TYR A 336 104.67 -49.80 102.21
N ALA A 337 103.40 -50.10 102.50
CA ALA A 337 102.91 -50.26 103.87
C ALA A 337 103.60 -51.43 104.62
N ALA A 338 103.73 -52.59 103.98
CA ALA A 338 104.35 -53.79 104.57
C ALA A 338 105.85 -53.63 104.89
N LEU A 339 106.50 -52.59 104.37
CA LEU A 339 107.89 -52.24 104.66
C LEU A 339 108.04 -51.36 105.92
N GLN A 340 107.05 -50.54 106.27
CA GLN A 340 107.10 -49.70 107.47
C GLN A 340 106.86 -50.51 108.76
N GLU A 341 105.96 -51.50 108.72
CA GLU A 341 105.55 -52.27 109.91
C GLU A 341 106.69 -53.12 110.49
N LYS A 342 107.54 -53.71 109.64
CA LYS A 342 108.68 -54.54 110.04
C LYS A 342 109.79 -53.78 110.78
N VAL A 343 109.88 -52.46 110.60
CA VAL A 343 110.88 -51.61 111.28
C VAL A 343 110.54 -51.38 112.76
N VAL A 344 109.25 -51.46 113.12
CA VAL A 344 108.78 -51.28 114.51
C VAL A 344 108.99 -52.55 115.32
N GLN A 345 108.68 -53.72 114.75
CA GLN A 345 108.82 -55.02 115.43
C GLN A 345 110.28 -55.32 115.84
N ALA A 346 111.27 -54.81 115.10
CA ALA A 346 112.70 -55.01 115.38
C ALA A 346 113.24 -54.31 116.65
N LYS A 347 112.44 -53.47 117.33
CA LYS A 347 112.88 -52.76 118.55
C LYS A 347 112.43 -53.38 119.88
N ASN A 348 111.35 -54.16 119.90
CA ASN A 348 110.74 -54.60 121.14
C ASN A 348 111.16 -56.02 121.53
N ALA A 349 112.25 -56.12 122.30
CA ALA A 349 112.73 -57.32 123.01
C ALA A 349 113.01 -58.56 122.12
N ARG A 350 114.26 -58.92 121.79
CA ARG A 350 115.58 -58.56 122.35
C ARG A 350 115.82 -58.89 123.83
N ASN A 351 114.78 -59.18 124.63
CA ASN A 351 114.90 -59.40 126.09
C ASN A 351 114.51 -60.83 126.52
N VAL A 352 114.21 -61.73 125.58
CA VAL A 352 113.78 -63.13 125.85
C VAL A 352 114.80 -64.15 125.31
N VAL A 353 115.89 -63.68 124.68
CA VAL A 353 116.90 -64.51 123.99
C VAL A 353 117.92 -65.15 124.96
N GLU A 354 117.79 -64.93 126.28
CA GLU A 354 118.73 -65.43 127.30
C GLU A 354 118.23 -66.65 128.11
N ALA A 355 116.97 -67.08 127.96
CA ALA A 355 116.39 -68.11 128.82
C ALA A 355 116.63 -69.57 128.34
N GLU A 356 116.29 -69.90 127.09
CA GLU A 356 116.11 -71.31 126.66
C GLU A 356 117.26 -71.84 125.79
N LYS A 357 118.51 -71.60 126.24
CA LYS A 357 119.74 -72.08 125.61
C LYS A 357 120.31 -73.35 126.28
N ALA A 358 119.50 -74.05 127.10
CA ALA A 358 119.97 -75.04 128.07
C ALA A 358 119.73 -76.52 127.70
N ASP A 359 118.59 -76.86 127.09
CA ASP A 359 118.16 -78.26 126.95
C ASP A 359 118.67 -78.97 125.67
N LEU A 360 119.50 -78.29 124.88
CA LEU A 360 120.29 -78.93 123.83
C LEU A 360 121.62 -79.44 124.40
N LEU A 361 121.91 -80.73 124.12
CA LEU A 361 123.22 -81.39 124.27
C LEU A 361 123.62 -81.94 125.66
N LYS A 362 122.67 -82.61 126.33
CA LYS A 362 122.94 -83.85 127.10
C LYS A 362 121.89 -84.90 126.68
N ALA A 363 121.94 -85.50 125.49
CA ALA A 363 123.06 -86.24 124.84
C ALA A 363 123.47 -87.50 125.60
N ILE A 364 124.01 -88.49 124.86
CA ILE A 364 124.56 -89.78 125.35
C ILE A 364 123.43 -90.68 125.90
N THR A 365 122.83 -91.55 125.08
CA THR A 365 123.32 -92.92 124.72
C THR A 365 123.59 -93.78 125.98
N GLU A 366 123.04 -94.98 126.15
CA GLU A 366 123.08 -96.17 125.28
C GLU A 366 121.68 -96.77 125.07
N LEU A 367 121.34 -97.34 123.90
CA LEU A 367 121.97 -98.51 123.30
C LEU A 367 121.87 -99.79 124.15
N ASN A 368 120.78 -99.94 124.91
CA ASN A 368 120.15 -101.26 125.08
C ASN A 368 118.84 -101.25 124.28
N HIS A 369 118.77 -101.96 123.16
CA HIS A 369 118.55 -103.41 123.08
C HIS A 369 117.09 -103.72 123.45
N GLN A 370 116.23 -103.85 122.44
CA GLN A 370 115.69 -105.15 122.02
C GLN A 370 115.06 -105.92 123.19
N LEU A 371 113.74 -105.82 123.30
CA LEU A 371 112.76 -106.83 123.71
C LEU A 371 111.39 -106.08 123.66
N GLU A 372 110.29 -106.61 123.12
CA GLU A 372 110.12 -107.91 122.47
C GLU A 372 108.89 -107.90 121.54
N LEU A 373 109.05 -108.48 120.33
CA LEU A 373 108.02 -109.19 119.55
C LEU A 373 106.69 -108.51 119.12
N GLU A 374 105.98 -109.26 118.27
CA GLU A 374 104.53 -109.50 118.15
C GLU A 374 103.49 -108.46 118.65
N THR A 375 102.35 -108.23 117.98
CA THR A 375 101.79 -108.80 116.74
C THR A 375 100.66 -107.92 116.16
N LEU A 376 100.15 -108.32 114.99
CA LEU A 376 98.72 -108.31 114.59
C LEU A 376 97.73 -107.53 115.49
N ALA A 377 96.99 -106.57 114.94
CA ALA A 377 95.59 -106.78 114.49
C ALA A 377 94.75 -105.49 114.37
N LYS A 378 93.69 -105.62 113.55
CA LYS A 378 92.32 -105.06 113.69
C LYS A 378 92.10 -103.82 114.60
N ARG A 379 91.53 -102.77 113.97
CA ARG A 379 90.25 -102.07 114.33
C ARG A 379 90.08 -101.50 115.76
N GLU A 380 89.45 -100.35 115.98
CA GLU A 380 88.46 -99.58 115.20
C GLU A 380 88.51 -98.10 115.64
N GLN A 381 88.06 -97.16 114.78
CA GLN A 381 87.64 -95.77 115.11
C GLN A 381 88.58 -94.88 115.99
N ASP A 382 88.27 -93.63 116.36
CA ASP A 382 87.25 -92.66 115.90
C ASP A 382 87.91 -91.55 115.08
N ARG A 383 87.48 -91.38 113.81
CA ARG A 383 88.47 -91.19 112.74
C ARG A 383 88.46 -89.83 112.01
N VAL A 384 89.62 -89.19 112.11
CA VAL A 384 90.18 -88.13 111.25
C VAL A 384 90.52 -88.72 109.85
N ILE A 385 90.95 -87.87 108.91
CA ILE A 385 91.57 -88.18 107.59
C ILE A 385 90.54 -88.54 106.47
N SER A 386 90.58 -87.95 105.27
CA SER A 386 91.29 -86.74 104.80
C SER A 386 90.62 -86.16 103.55
N SER A 387 90.79 -84.85 103.37
CA SER A 387 90.61 -84.10 102.14
C SER A 387 91.45 -84.62 100.95
N LEU A 388 90.98 -84.27 99.75
CA LEU A 388 91.73 -83.79 98.57
C LEU A 388 93.20 -84.22 98.40
N SER A 389 93.55 -84.78 97.23
CA SER A 389 94.08 -83.96 96.13
C SER A 389 94.35 -84.79 94.85
N ALA A 390 94.79 -84.12 93.78
CA ALA A 390 94.90 -84.68 92.44
C ALA A 390 96.31 -85.22 92.07
N GLN A 391 96.41 -85.72 90.84
CA GLN A 391 97.62 -85.85 90.00
C GLN A 391 98.66 -86.95 90.28
N THR A 392 98.56 -87.98 89.43
CA THR A 392 99.67 -88.61 88.66
C THR A 392 100.94 -89.10 89.38
N SER A 393 101.12 -90.43 89.37
CA SER A 393 102.18 -91.05 88.54
C SER A 393 101.96 -92.56 88.29
N LYS A 394 102.55 -93.06 87.20
CA LYS A 394 102.79 -94.48 86.85
C LYS A 394 104.32 -94.67 86.95
N LEU A 395 104.94 -95.84 87.16
CA LEU A 395 104.57 -97.27 87.21
C LEU A 395 105.81 -98.06 87.72
N LYS A 396 105.68 -99.26 88.34
CA LYS A 396 106.64 -100.42 88.42
C LYS A 396 106.39 -101.31 89.66
N LYS A 397 106.70 -102.63 89.73
CA LYS A 397 106.84 -103.72 88.72
C LYS A 397 107.08 -105.10 89.41
N GLY A 398 106.37 -106.17 89.01
CA GLY A 398 106.75 -107.61 89.16
C GLY A 398 106.84 -108.21 90.59
N THR A 399 106.98 -109.53 90.81
CA THR A 399 106.71 -110.79 90.03
C THR A 399 106.49 -111.94 91.05
N GLU A 400 105.94 -113.14 90.74
CA GLU A 400 106.41 -114.33 89.98
C GLU A 400 105.14 -115.22 89.73
N LYS A 401 104.75 -115.70 88.51
CA LYS A 401 105.24 -116.83 87.66
C LYS A 401 104.95 -118.24 88.23
N GLU A 402 104.52 -119.31 87.49
CA GLU A 402 104.18 -119.58 86.06
C GLU A 402 102.78 -120.30 85.95
N ARG A 403 102.33 -121.22 85.03
CA ARG A 403 102.82 -121.94 83.80
C ARG A 403 101.62 -122.33 82.87
N THR A 404 101.70 -123.41 82.05
CA THR A 404 100.74 -123.88 80.99
C THR A 404 100.74 -125.45 80.90
N LYS A 405 100.10 -126.24 79.98
CA LYS A 405 99.56 -126.06 78.60
C LYS A 405 98.70 -127.27 78.09
N THR A 406 97.81 -127.06 77.09
CA THR A 406 97.30 -127.98 75.98
C THR A 406 96.83 -129.47 76.21
N ASP A 407 95.55 -129.78 75.89
CA ASP A 407 94.88 -130.89 75.10
C ASP A 407 94.89 -132.48 75.38
N ALA A 408 93.73 -133.12 75.78
CA ALA A 408 93.02 -134.47 75.42
C ALA A 408 93.19 -136.00 75.99
N GLN A 409 92.08 -136.72 76.51
CA GLN A 409 91.63 -138.23 76.59
C GLN A 409 91.98 -139.31 77.75
N LYS A 410 91.46 -140.59 78.09
CA LYS A 410 90.32 -141.63 77.83
C LYS A 410 90.19 -143.00 78.73
N GLU A 411 88.98 -143.69 78.88
CA GLU A 411 88.48 -145.19 79.04
C GLU A 411 88.88 -146.27 80.21
N VAL A 412 88.41 -147.56 80.58
CA VAL A 412 87.30 -148.69 80.46
C VAL A 412 87.66 -150.04 81.32
N VAL A 413 87.01 -151.21 81.77
CA VAL A 413 85.70 -152.02 82.08
C VAL A 413 86.00 -153.40 82.93
N ARG A 414 85.33 -154.56 83.39
CA ARG A 414 84.07 -155.51 83.51
C ARG A 414 84.25 -156.60 84.72
N LYS A 415 83.64 -157.84 85.01
CA LYS A 415 82.31 -158.59 85.33
C LYS A 415 82.59 -160.03 86.04
N LEU A 416 81.83 -161.10 86.51
CA LEU A 416 80.43 -161.71 86.73
C LEU A 416 80.43 -163.08 87.62
N ALA A 417 79.36 -163.55 88.38
CA ALA A 417 79.12 -164.97 88.93
C ALA A 417 77.64 -165.38 89.43
N ASN A 418 77.33 -166.61 89.97
CA ASN A 418 75.99 -167.21 90.45
C ASN A 418 76.06 -168.27 91.67
N ASP A 419 75.20 -169.28 92.10
CA ASP A 419 73.95 -170.02 91.61
C ASP A 419 73.02 -171.00 92.54
N ARG A 420 72.66 -170.81 93.86
CA ARG A 420 71.78 -171.74 94.72
C ARG A 420 70.24 -171.74 94.42
N LYS A 421 69.80 -171.85 93.17
CA LYS A 421 68.82 -170.86 92.65
C LYS A 421 67.37 -171.24 92.31
N VAL A 422 66.86 -172.46 92.54
CA VAL A 422 65.64 -172.92 91.82
C VAL A 422 64.30 -172.63 92.53
N LEU A 423 64.06 -173.16 93.74
CA LEU A 423 62.71 -173.14 94.33
C LEU A 423 62.26 -171.78 94.89
N GLU A 424 63.19 -170.94 95.39
CA GLU A 424 62.86 -169.56 95.81
C GLU A 424 62.29 -168.70 94.65
N THR A 425 62.71 -168.97 93.40
CA THR A 425 62.36 -168.11 92.26
C THR A 425 60.88 -168.12 91.90
N HIS A 426 60.11 -169.14 92.29
CA HIS A 426 58.70 -169.24 91.89
C HIS A 426 57.79 -168.33 92.70
N ILE A 427 58.06 -168.16 94.01
CA ILE A 427 57.33 -167.17 94.84
C ILE A 427 57.75 -165.74 94.46
N ASP A 428 59.02 -165.53 94.12
CA ASP A 428 59.55 -164.20 93.76
C ASP A 428 59.09 -163.71 92.36
N LYS A 429 58.87 -164.62 91.41
CA LYS A 429 58.28 -164.33 90.08
C LYS A 429 56.89 -163.67 90.19
N TYR A 430 55.99 -164.23 91.00
CA TYR A 430 54.63 -163.69 91.14
C TYR A 430 54.60 -162.33 91.83
N LYS A 431 55.50 -162.08 92.81
CA LYS A 431 55.65 -160.75 93.41
C LYS A 431 56.11 -159.69 92.40
N LYS A 432 57.04 -160.02 91.51
CA LYS A 432 57.54 -159.10 90.47
C LYS A 432 56.47 -158.73 89.44
N ALA A 433 55.72 -159.70 88.93
CA ALA A 433 54.62 -159.45 87.98
C ALA A 433 53.60 -158.42 88.53
N ALA A 434 53.19 -158.55 89.80
CA ALA A 434 52.28 -157.61 90.45
C ALA A 434 52.86 -156.19 90.60
N GLN A 435 54.18 -156.04 90.69
CA GLN A 435 54.84 -154.74 90.79
C GLN A 435 54.93 -154.03 89.43
N ASP A 436 55.21 -154.76 88.34
CA ASP A 436 55.37 -154.17 87.01
C ASP A 436 54.03 -153.75 86.39
N HIS A 437 52.93 -154.47 86.66
CA HIS A 437 51.59 -154.00 86.28
C HIS A 437 51.24 -152.65 86.96
N ARG A 438 51.61 -152.44 88.22
CA ARG A 438 51.41 -151.14 88.91
C ARG A 438 52.21 -150.00 88.25
N LYS A 439 53.47 -150.26 87.85
CA LYS A 439 54.27 -149.27 87.09
C LYS A 439 53.61 -148.89 85.77
N LYS A 440 53.06 -149.86 85.03
CA LYS A 440 52.42 -149.62 83.73
C LYS A 440 51.14 -148.80 83.84
N ILE A 441 50.36 -148.99 84.89
CA ILE A 441 49.17 -148.16 85.19
C ILE A 441 49.58 -146.70 85.45
N HIS A 442 50.68 -146.45 86.18
CA HIS A 442 51.16 -145.09 86.44
C HIS A 442 51.66 -144.36 85.18
N GLU A 443 52.40 -145.05 84.29
CA GLU A 443 52.78 -144.48 82.98
C GLU A 443 51.58 -144.03 82.15
N LEU A 444 50.51 -144.82 82.14
CA LEU A 444 49.29 -144.54 81.36
C LEU A 444 48.50 -143.36 81.96
N GLY A 445 48.48 -143.22 83.29
CA GLY A 445 47.96 -142.03 83.96
C GLY A 445 48.67 -140.76 83.52
N LEU A 446 50.00 -140.72 83.66
CA LEU A 446 50.83 -139.57 83.26
C LEU A 446 50.68 -139.20 81.77
N LYS A 447 50.47 -140.18 80.89
CA LYS A 447 50.19 -139.92 79.47
C LYS A 447 48.79 -139.33 79.26
N LYS A 448 47.76 -139.84 79.94
CA LYS A 448 46.39 -139.32 79.86
C LYS A 448 46.34 -137.84 80.27
N ASP A 449 47.02 -137.48 81.36
CA ASP A 449 46.97 -136.12 81.90
C ASP A 449 47.78 -135.14 81.03
N LYS A 450 48.89 -135.56 80.41
CA LYS A 450 49.61 -134.78 79.39
C LYS A 450 48.78 -134.52 78.13
N PHE A 451 48.04 -135.51 77.63
CA PHE A 451 47.12 -135.28 76.51
C PHE A 451 45.98 -134.34 76.92
N ARG A 452 45.45 -134.47 78.14
CA ARG A 452 44.39 -133.59 78.66
C ARG A 452 44.85 -132.13 78.76
N SER A 453 46.08 -131.86 79.22
CA SER A 453 46.62 -130.50 79.25
C SER A 453 46.84 -129.94 77.84
N LEU A 454 47.36 -130.74 76.90
CA LEU A 454 47.57 -130.33 75.52
C LEU A 454 46.24 -130.01 74.80
N THR A 455 45.20 -130.83 74.99
CA THR A 455 43.86 -130.55 74.46
C THR A 455 43.27 -129.27 75.05
N MET A 456 43.49 -129.01 76.35
CA MET A 456 43.03 -127.79 77.01
C MET A 456 43.74 -126.54 76.48
N GLU A 457 45.07 -126.57 76.30
CA GLU A 457 45.82 -125.50 75.65
C GLU A 457 45.38 -125.23 74.20
N LEU A 458 45.17 -126.29 73.41
CA LEU A 458 44.72 -126.15 72.02
C LEU A 458 43.30 -125.56 71.97
N SER A 459 42.43 -125.92 72.92
CA SER A 459 41.08 -125.37 73.03
C SER A 459 41.09 -123.88 73.42
N THR A 460 41.96 -123.43 74.33
CA THR A 460 42.09 -122.00 74.66
C THR A 460 42.66 -121.18 73.50
N LYS A 461 43.66 -121.71 72.79
CA LYS A 461 44.22 -121.07 71.57
C LYS A 461 43.20 -120.98 70.43
N LEU A 462 42.33 -121.99 70.28
CA LEU A 462 41.22 -121.96 69.33
C LEU A 462 40.20 -120.87 69.69
N LEU A 463 39.84 -120.73 70.96
CA LEU A 463 38.91 -119.70 71.41
C LEU A 463 39.47 -118.29 71.19
N GLN A 464 40.73 -118.06 71.58
CA GLN A 464 41.43 -116.78 71.36
C GLN A 464 41.50 -116.39 69.88
N THR A 465 41.84 -117.34 69.00
CA THR A 465 41.89 -117.07 67.56
C THR A 465 40.51 -116.82 66.95
N GLN A 466 39.44 -117.44 67.47
CA GLN A 466 38.06 -117.10 67.09
C GLN A 466 37.63 -115.70 67.58
N GLU A 467 38.07 -115.27 68.76
CA GLU A 467 37.80 -113.91 69.28
C GLU A 467 38.57 -112.85 68.49
N GLU A 468 39.86 -113.08 68.19
CA GLU A 468 40.63 -112.22 67.28
C GLU A 468 39.99 -112.10 65.90
N LEU A 469 39.47 -113.20 65.35
CA LEU A 469 38.86 -113.22 64.02
C LEU A 469 37.54 -112.42 64.02
N LYS A 470 36.70 -112.55 65.05
CA LYS A 470 35.52 -111.68 65.26
C LYS A 470 35.89 -110.20 65.36
N ILE A 471 36.96 -109.86 66.09
CA ILE A 471 37.46 -108.47 66.20
C ILE A 471 37.92 -107.96 64.83
N LYS A 472 38.66 -108.77 64.05
CA LYS A 472 39.11 -108.43 62.70
C LYS A 472 37.94 -108.25 61.73
N ASP A 473 36.90 -109.09 61.81
CA ASP A 473 35.68 -108.94 61.01
C ASP A 473 34.90 -107.68 61.35
N LEU A 474 34.79 -107.31 62.63
CA LEU A 474 34.19 -106.04 63.05
C LEU A 474 34.98 -104.84 62.49
N VAL A 475 36.31 -104.86 62.55
CA VAL A 475 37.17 -103.82 61.96
C VAL A 475 37.01 -103.77 60.43
N ILE A 476 36.91 -104.92 59.76
CA ILE A 476 36.67 -105.00 58.31
C ILE A 476 35.29 -104.44 57.95
N PHE A 477 34.24 -104.74 58.73
CA PHE A 477 32.91 -104.18 58.56
C PHE A 477 32.92 -102.66 58.71
N ASP A 478 33.59 -102.15 59.74
CA ASP A 478 33.66 -100.71 60.03
C ASP A 478 34.48 -99.94 58.96
N LYS A 479 35.56 -100.55 58.43
CA LYS A 479 36.30 -100.01 57.28
C LYS A 479 35.47 -100.08 55.99
N LYS A 480 34.69 -101.14 55.75
CA LYS A 480 33.73 -101.24 54.62
C LYS A 480 32.58 -100.23 54.75
N LYS A 481 32.15 -99.89 55.97
CA LYS A 481 31.17 -98.83 56.25
C LYS A 481 31.75 -97.46 55.91
N LYS A 482 32.90 -97.11 56.48
CA LYS A 482 33.62 -95.84 56.20
C LYS A 482 33.98 -95.68 54.72
N LEU A 483 34.32 -96.76 54.01
CA LEU A 483 34.55 -96.73 52.56
C LEU A 483 33.26 -96.45 51.76
N ARG A 484 32.11 -96.98 52.18
CA ARG A 484 30.80 -96.65 51.55
C ARG A 484 30.42 -95.20 51.81
N GLU A 485 30.58 -94.71 53.04
CA GLU A 485 30.35 -93.31 53.42
C GLU A 485 31.24 -92.35 52.61
N ALA A 486 32.53 -92.67 52.45
CA ALA A 486 33.46 -91.91 51.62
C ALA A 486 33.07 -91.90 50.13
N LYS A 487 32.64 -93.05 49.58
CA LYS A 487 32.14 -93.13 48.19
C LYS A 487 30.85 -92.34 47.97
N VAL A 488 29.93 -92.32 48.94
CA VAL A 488 28.72 -91.50 48.87
C VAL A 488 29.08 -90.01 48.92
N LYS A 489 29.96 -89.59 49.85
CA LYS A 489 30.44 -88.21 49.93
C LYS A 489 31.15 -87.76 48.65
N LEU A 490 32.01 -88.60 48.06
CA LEU A 490 32.64 -88.31 46.77
C LEU A 490 31.62 -88.11 45.66
N LYS A 491 30.61 -88.99 45.56
CA LYS A 491 29.55 -88.84 44.54
C LYS A 491 28.69 -87.60 44.75
N GLN A 492 28.39 -87.24 46.01
CA GLN A 492 27.72 -85.98 46.36
C GLN A 492 28.56 -84.75 45.94
N GLN A 493 29.87 -84.77 46.20
CA GLN A 493 30.78 -83.70 45.77
C GLN A 493 30.92 -83.61 44.24
N GLN A 494 30.92 -84.74 43.53
CA GLN A 494 30.89 -84.77 42.06
C GLN A 494 29.60 -84.13 41.52
N MET A 495 28.43 -84.53 42.04
CA MET A 495 27.15 -83.93 41.63
C MET A 495 27.07 -82.42 41.94
N LEU A 496 27.60 -81.99 43.09
CA LEU A 496 27.67 -80.55 43.43
C LEU A 496 28.61 -79.78 42.51
N TYR A 497 29.76 -80.36 42.13
CA TYR A 497 30.68 -79.75 41.17
C TYR A 497 30.08 -79.70 39.75
N GLU A 498 29.37 -80.75 39.34
CA GLU A 498 28.65 -80.78 38.06
C GLU A 498 27.53 -79.74 38.00
N ALA A 499 26.76 -79.58 39.09
CA ALA A 499 25.75 -78.52 39.23
C ALA A 499 26.38 -77.11 39.18
N VAL A 500 27.40 -76.83 40.01
CA VAL A 500 28.09 -75.52 39.97
C VAL A 500 28.71 -75.25 38.59
N ARG A 501 29.15 -76.29 37.87
CA ARG A 501 29.65 -76.17 36.49
C ARG A 501 28.53 -75.90 35.49
N SER A 502 27.34 -76.52 35.61
CA SER A 502 26.19 -76.19 34.77
C SER A 502 25.69 -74.78 35.04
N ASP A 503 25.61 -74.37 36.30
CA ASP A 503 25.13 -73.06 36.72
C ASP A 503 26.08 -71.95 36.24
N ARG A 504 27.40 -72.13 36.43
CA ARG A 504 28.42 -71.23 35.87
C ARG A 504 28.32 -71.13 34.34
N ASN A 505 28.06 -72.23 33.64
CA ASN A 505 27.89 -72.21 32.18
C ASN A 505 26.58 -71.53 31.77
N LEU A 506 25.49 -71.70 32.54
CA LEU A 506 24.20 -71.03 32.35
C LEU A 506 24.34 -69.51 32.55
N TYR A 507 24.92 -69.07 33.66
CA TYR A 507 25.19 -67.65 33.93
C TYR A 507 26.17 -67.06 32.92
N SER A 508 27.15 -67.82 32.43
CA SER A 508 28.04 -67.38 31.35
C SER A 508 27.30 -67.21 30.02
N LYS A 509 26.27 -68.02 29.73
CA LYS A 509 25.43 -67.86 28.55
C LYS A 509 24.50 -66.66 28.69
N GLN A 510 23.82 -66.53 29.83
CA GLN A 510 22.96 -65.39 30.16
C GLN A 510 23.72 -64.06 30.17
N LEU A 511 24.99 -64.06 30.59
CA LEU A 511 25.85 -62.87 30.54
C LEU A 511 26.18 -62.46 29.10
N ILE A 512 26.42 -63.41 28.20
CA ILE A 512 26.64 -63.13 26.77
C ILE A 512 25.34 -62.64 26.12
N GLU A 513 24.21 -63.31 26.39
CA GLU A 513 22.89 -62.89 25.89
C GLU A 513 22.55 -61.47 26.36
N ALA A 514 22.78 -61.13 27.63
CA ALA A 514 22.60 -59.77 28.13
C ALA A 514 23.61 -58.75 27.56
N GLN A 515 24.83 -59.17 27.19
CA GLN A 515 25.80 -58.31 26.53
C GLN A 515 25.42 -58.03 25.06
N ASP A 516 24.91 -59.03 24.35
CA ASP A 516 24.38 -58.89 22.99
C ASP A 516 23.10 -58.03 22.98
N ASP A 517 22.19 -58.22 23.93
CA ASP A 517 21.02 -57.35 24.15
C ASP A 517 21.48 -55.89 24.38
N ILE A 518 22.44 -55.65 25.28
CA ILE A 518 22.98 -54.31 25.54
C ILE A 518 23.62 -53.71 24.27
N ALA A 519 24.28 -54.52 23.44
CA ALA A 519 24.83 -54.07 22.16
C ALA A 519 23.73 -53.72 21.14
N GLU A 520 22.63 -54.47 21.09
CA GLU A 520 21.48 -54.16 20.24
C GLU A 520 20.74 -52.90 20.73
N TYR A 521 20.52 -52.75 22.04
CA TYR A 521 19.93 -51.54 22.62
C TYR A 521 20.79 -50.29 22.38
N LYS A 522 22.13 -50.40 22.43
CA LYS A 522 23.04 -49.31 22.03
C LYS A 522 22.85 -48.94 20.56
N ARG A 523 22.88 -49.90 19.63
CA ARG A 523 22.61 -49.63 18.20
C ARG A 523 21.24 -48.98 17.97
N LYS A 524 20.20 -49.42 18.68
CA LYS A 524 18.86 -48.80 18.63
C LYS A 524 18.89 -47.36 19.16
N PHE A 525 19.59 -47.11 20.27
CA PHE A 525 19.76 -45.77 20.84
C PHE A 525 20.51 -44.84 19.89
N ASP A 526 21.60 -45.30 19.26
CA ASP A 526 22.37 -44.52 18.27
C ASP A 526 21.52 -44.17 17.04
N ILE A 527 20.73 -45.11 16.53
CA ILE A 527 19.76 -44.88 15.44
C ILE A 527 18.68 -43.87 15.85
N LEU A 528 18.11 -44.02 17.06
CA LEU A 528 17.11 -43.09 17.60
C LEU A 528 17.68 -41.69 17.80
N ASN A 529 18.93 -41.55 18.24
CA ASN A 529 19.60 -40.25 18.34
C ASN A 529 19.79 -39.60 16.96
N HIS A 530 20.24 -40.34 15.94
CA HIS A 530 20.29 -39.82 14.56
C HIS A 530 18.90 -39.43 14.02
N GLN A 531 17.83 -40.17 14.35
CA GLN A 531 16.47 -39.77 13.99
C GLN A 531 16.02 -38.51 14.74
N ILE A 532 16.35 -38.39 16.03
CA ILE A 532 16.09 -37.19 16.84
C ILE A 532 16.84 -35.97 16.26
N ASP A 533 18.09 -36.13 15.84
CA ASP A 533 18.90 -35.04 15.29
C ASP A 533 18.43 -34.64 13.88
N GLN A 534 18.05 -35.60 13.02
CA GLN A 534 17.37 -35.32 11.75
C GLN A 534 16.05 -34.56 11.96
N LEU A 535 15.26 -34.94 12.97
CA LEU A 535 14.01 -34.24 13.31
C LEU A 535 14.27 -32.84 13.87
N LYS A 536 15.35 -32.61 14.63
CA LYS A 536 15.78 -31.25 15.03
C LYS A 536 16.15 -30.39 13.82
N GLU A 537 16.93 -30.92 12.89
CA GLU A 537 17.30 -30.21 11.65
C GLU A 537 16.05 -29.89 10.80
N GLU A 538 15.14 -30.84 10.64
CA GLU A 538 13.84 -30.59 9.98
C GLU A 538 13.01 -29.52 10.69
N ILE A 539 12.98 -29.50 12.03
CA ILE A 539 12.28 -28.48 12.81
C ILE A 539 12.91 -27.11 12.56
N VAL A 540 14.25 -26.97 12.67
CA VAL A 540 14.94 -25.70 12.42
C VAL A 540 14.73 -25.19 10.99
N VAL A 541 14.73 -26.06 9.98
CA VAL A 541 14.42 -25.69 8.59
C VAL A 541 12.97 -25.25 8.44
N LYS A 542 12.02 -25.91 9.10
CA LYS A 542 10.59 -25.54 9.10
C LYS A 542 10.34 -24.23 9.85
N GLU A 543 11.02 -23.98 10.97
CA GLU A 543 10.97 -22.72 11.73
C GLU A 543 11.51 -21.56 10.89
N GLN A 544 12.63 -21.74 10.18
CA GLN A 544 13.16 -20.74 9.24
C GLN A 544 12.18 -20.46 8.10
N ALA A 545 11.56 -21.50 7.52
CA ALA A 545 10.53 -21.33 6.49
C ALA A 545 9.30 -20.56 7.03
N ILE A 546 8.78 -20.93 8.20
CA ILE A 546 7.66 -20.25 8.88
C ILE A 546 8.02 -18.79 9.18
N PHE A 547 9.26 -18.50 9.62
CA PHE A 547 9.71 -17.13 9.84
C PHE A 547 9.76 -16.32 8.54
N THR A 548 10.23 -16.91 7.44
CA THR A 548 10.21 -16.23 6.13
C THR A 548 8.78 -15.97 5.64
N GLU A 549 7.84 -16.91 5.80
CA GLU A 549 6.45 -16.70 5.43
C GLU A 549 5.70 -15.75 6.38
N HIS A 550 6.09 -15.68 7.65
CA HIS A 550 5.58 -14.66 8.55
C HIS A 550 6.05 -13.25 8.13
N MET A 551 7.29 -13.13 7.67
CA MET A 551 7.84 -11.87 7.14
C MET A 551 7.22 -11.46 5.79
N THR A 552 6.96 -12.39 4.87
CA THR A 552 6.21 -12.10 3.63
C THR A 552 4.77 -11.69 3.96
N HIS A 553 4.09 -12.41 4.85
CA HIS A 553 2.74 -12.07 5.30
C HIS A 553 2.68 -10.67 5.94
N MET A 554 3.56 -10.37 6.91
CA MET A 554 3.65 -9.05 7.54
C MET A 554 3.90 -7.92 6.53
N ARG A 555 4.70 -8.17 5.50
CA ARG A 555 4.90 -7.21 4.40
C ARG A 555 3.64 -7.04 3.55
N VAL A 556 3.02 -8.14 3.11
CA VAL A 556 1.79 -8.12 2.32
C VAL A 556 0.65 -7.44 3.08
N GLN A 557 0.55 -7.64 4.40
CA GLN A 557 -0.43 -7.01 5.27
C GLN A 557 -0.22 -5.48 5.38
N LYS A 558 1.04 -5.02 5.44
CA LYS A 558 1.38 -3.57 5.35
C LYS A 558 1.07 -3.00 3.97
N ASP A 559 1.44 -3.69 2.90
CA ASP A 559 1.14 -3.28 1.52
C ASP A 559 -0.38 -3.25 1.25
N PHE A 560 -1.15 -4.17 1.85
CA PHE A 560 -2.61 -4.21 1.82
C PHE A 560 -3.22 -3.02 2.57
N ALA A 561 -2.80 -2.76 3.81
CA ALA A 561 -3.27 -1.63 4.60
C ALA A 561 -2.97 -0.28 3.89
N ALA A 562 -1.78 -0.12 3.31
CA ALA A 562 -1.42 1.04 2.51
C ALA A 562 -2.34 1.21 1.28
N LYS A 563 -2.64 0.13 0.55
CA LYS A 563 -3.60 0.14 -0.56
C LYS A 563 -5.03 0.43 -0.10
N GLN A 564 -5.45 -0.06 1.06
CA GLN A 564 -6.79 0.19 1.61
C GLN A 564 -6.97 1.66 1.99
N ILE A 565 -5.93 2.30 2.55
CA ILE A 565 -5.90 3.76 2.79
C ILE A 565 -5.96 4.52 1.45
N GLN A 566 -5.16 4.13 0.45
CA GLN A 566 -5.19 4.75 -0.88
C GLN A 566 -6.58 4.63 -1.55
N LEU A 567 -7.22 3.46 -1.46
CA LEU A 567 -8.59 3.25 -1.97
C LEU A 567 -9.62 4.09 -1.22
N SER A 568 -9.46 4.29 0.09
CA SER A 568 -10.34 5.19 0.88
C SER A 568 -10.20 6.65 0.44
N VAL A 569 -8.97 7.15 0.25
CA VAL A 569 -8.69 8.50 -0.25
C VAL A 569 -9.24 8.69 -1.67
N LEU A 570 -8.98 7.73 -2.58
CA LEU A 570 -9.49 7.78 -3.95
C LEU A 570 -11.02 7.71 -3.99
N GLY A 571 -11.64 6.95 -3.07
CA GLY A 571 -13.08 6.91 -2.87
C GLY A 571 -13.67 8.26 -2.45
N SER A 572 -13.03 8.98 -1.53
CA SER A 572 -13.44 10.36 -1.15
C SER A 572 -13.33 11.31 -2.33
N GLN A 573 -12.22 11.28 -3.07
CA GLN A 573 -12.03 12.10 -4.27
C GLN A 573 -13.07 11.82 -5.35
N ILE A 574 -13.45 10.55 -5.57
CA ILE A 574 -14.52 10.17 -6.51
C ILE A 574 -15.89 10.65 -6.01
N TYR A 575 -16.16 10.60 -4.70
CA TYR A 575 -17.40 11.11 -4.12
C TYR A 575 -17.51 12.64 -4.26
N GLU A 576 -16.44 13.37 -3.95
CA GLU A 576 -16.36 14.83 -4.12
C GLU A 576 -16.49 15.24 -5.59
N ALA A 577 -15.80 14.55 -6.50
CA ALA A 577 -15.91 14.78 -7.94
C ALA A 577 -17.33 14.52 -8.46
N ARG A 578 -18.00 13.45 -8.00
CA ARG A 578 -19.42 13.18 -8.33
C ARG A 578 -20.35 14.27 -7.79
N LYS A 579 -20.14 14.73 -6.56
CA LYS A 579 -20.93 15.82 -5.95
C LYS A 579 -20.76 17.13 -6.71
N PHE A 580 -19.53 17.45 -7.14
CA PHE A 580 -19.24 18.59 -8.00
C PHE A 580 -19.88 18.45 -9.38
N GLN A 581 -19.77 17.28 -10.01
CA GLN A 581 -20.40 16.98 -11.30
C GLN A 581 -21.94 17.11 -11.23
N GLN A 582 -22.57 16.69 -10.13
CA GLN A 582 -24.01 16.86 -9.93
C GLN A 582 -24.37 18.34 -9.79
N ALA A 583 -23.66 19.11 -8.97
CA ALA A 583 -23.90 20.55 -8.83
C ALA A 583 -23.76 21.29 -10.18
N GLN A 584 -22.75 20.94 -10.98
CA GLN A 584 -22.57 21.46 -12.34
C GLN A 584 -23.67 21.01 -13.31
N ALA A 585 -24.22 19.80 -13.18
CA ALA A 585 -25.36 19.34 -13.97
C ALA A 585 -26.65 20.12 -13.62
N GLU A 586 -26.89 20.41 -12.34
CA GLU A 586 -27.99 21.25 -11.88
C GLU A 586 -27.85 22.71 -12.35
N GLU A 587 -26.63 23.25 -12.33
CA GLU A 587 -26.31 24.59 -12.86
C GLU A 587 -26.49 24.67 -14.39
N LEU A 588 -26.00 23.68 -15.14
CA LEU A 588 -26.27 23.55 -16.58
C LEU A 588 -27.76 23.40 -16.90
N SER A 589 -28.55 22.77 -16.02
CA SER A 589 -30.00 22.68 -16.17
C SER A 589 -30.66 24.06 -16.03
N LYS A 590 -30.29 24.83 -14.99
CA LYS A 590 -30.75 26.22 -14.79
C LYS A 590 -30.36 27.13 -15.95
N LEU A 591 -29.11 27.05 -16.42
CA LEU A 591 -28.63 27.83 -17.57
C LEU A 591 -29.38 27.48 -18.87
N LYS A 592 -29.65 26.19 -19.12
CA LYS A 592 -30.49 25.77 -20.27
C LYS A 592 -31.92 26.29 -20.18
N HIS A 593 -32.51 26.32 -18.98
CA HIS A 593 -33.84 26.89 -18.77
C HIS A 593 -33.86 28.39 -19.09
N ILE A 594 -32.88 29.16 -18.59
CA ILE A 594 -32.74 30.59 -18.84
C ILE A 594 -32.51 30.88 -20.34
N ILE A 595 -31.69 30.06 -21.02
CA ILE A 595 -31.47 30.17 -22.47
C ILE A 595 -32.78 29.93 -23.24
N ASN A 596 -33.54 28.89 -22.90
CA ASN A 596 -34.83 28.60 -23.53
C ASN A 596 -35.84 29.74 -23.32
N GLU A 597 -35.92 30.31 -22.11
CA GLU A 597 -36.77 31.49 -21.84
C GLU A 597 -36.33 32.70 -22.66
N ALA A 598 -35.03 33.00 -22.70
CA ALA A 598 -34.49 34.09 -23.51
C ALA A 598 -34.72 33.89 -25.02
N ASP A 599 -34.62 32.66 -25.54
CA ASP A 599 -34.93 32.34 -26.94
C ASP A 599 -36.44 32.50 -27.23
N THR A 600 -37.33 32.06 -26.33
CA THR A 600 -38.78 32.25 -26.52
C THR A 600 -39.19 33.72 -26.47
N GLU A 601 -38.64 34.52 -25.56
CA GLU A 601 -38.91 35.96 -25.49
C GLU A 601 -38.28 36.71 -26.67
N ARG A 602 -37.07 36.34 -27.13
CA ARG A 602 -36.50 36.86 -28.39
C ARG A 602 -37.41 36.57 -29.59
N MET A 603 -37.99 35.37 -29.66
CA MET A 603 -38.95 35.00 -30.72
C MET A 603 -40.27 35.77 -30.60
N ARG A 604 -40.73 36.08 -29.38
CA ARG A 604 -41.89 36.94 -29.12
C ARG A 604 -41.65 38.38 -29.57
N GLN A 605 -40.51 38.97 -29.20
CA GLN A 605 -40.09 40.31 -29.59
C GLN A 605 -39.91 40.43 -31.10
N LYS A 606 -39.34 39.41 -31.75
CA LYS A 606 -39.23 39.35 -33.21
C LYS A 606 -40.61 39.40 -33.88
N LYS A 607 -41.58 38.59 -33.42
CA LYS A 607 -42.97 38.63 -33.93
C LYS A 607 -43.64 40.00 -33.70
N ALA A 608 -43.41 40.63 -32.56
CA ALA A 608 -43.93 41.97 -32.27
C ALA A 608 -43.33 43.05 -33.19
N LEU A 609 -42.03 42.96 -33.49
CA LEU A 609 -41.34 43.85 -34.44
C LEU A 609 -41.85 43.62 -35.88
N GLU A 610 -42.07 42.37 -36.29
CA GLU A 610 -42.67 42.03 -37.58
C GLU A 610 -44.11 42.55 -37.70
N ALA A 611 -44.92 42.45 -36.64
CA ALA A 611 -46.26 43.04 -36.59
C ALA A 611 -46.23 44.58 -36.70
N ALA A 612 -45.42 45.26 -35.87
CA ALA A 612 -45.28 46.71 -35.90
C ALA A 612 -44.71 47.24 -37.24
N ARG A 613 -43.85 46.45 -37.91
CA ARG A 613 -43.40 46.74 -39.27
C ARG A 613 -44.53 46.63 -40.29
N ASN A 614 -45.35 45.59 -40.20
CA ASN A 614 -46.50 45.42 -41.09
C ASN A 614 -47.52 46.55 -40.89
N GLU A 615 -47.80 46.94 -39.64
CA GLU A 615 -48.64 48.11 -39.31
C GLU A 615 -48.06 49.40 -39.89
N ARG A 616 -46.75 49.66 -39.71
CA ARG A 616 -46.05 50.79 -40.32
C ARG A 616 -46.19 50.80 -41.84
N ASP A 617 -46.05 49.66 -42.49
CA ASP A 617 -46.07 49.55 -43.97
C ASP A 617 -47.52 49.69 -44.52
N ILE A 618 -48.53 49.25 -43.75
CA ILE A 618 -49.95 49.52 -44.01
C ILE A 618 -50.29 51.01 -43.82
N LEU A 619 -49.87 51.62 -42.71
CA LEU A 619 -50.08 53.05 -42.44
C LEU A 619 -49.34 53.93 -43.45
N GLY A 620 -48.12 53.56 -43.84
CA GLY A 620 -47.36 54.24 -44.88
C GLY A 620 -48.05 54.21 -46.24
N THR A 621 -48.58 53.04 -46.66
CA THR A 621 -49.34 52.93 -47.92
C THR A 621 -50.70 53.64 -47.86
N GLN A 622 -51.35 53.71 -46.70
CA GLN A 622 -52.54 54.56 -46.50
C GLN A 622 -52.20 56.06 -46.59
N LEU A 623 -51.09 56.49 -45.98
CA LEU A 623 -50.67 57.89 -45.93
C LEU A 623 -50.21 58.39 -47.32
N ILE A 624 -49.55 57.54 -48.10
CA ILE A 624 -49.26 57.82 -49.53
C ILE A 624 -50.56 58.05 -50.30
N ARG A 625 -51.52 57.11 -50.24
CA ARG A 625 -52.82 57.26 -50.93
C ARG A 625 -53.58 58.52 -50.49
N ARG A 626 -53.55 58.88 -49.21
CA ARG A 626 -54.15 60.12 -48.68
C ARG A 626 -53.44 61.37 -49.20
N ASN A 627 -52.12 61.34 -49.37
CA ASN A 627 -51.37 62.44 -50.00
C ASN A 627 -51.68 62.55 -51.51
N ASP A 628 -51.81 61.42 -52.22
CA ASP A 628 -52.20 61.40 -53.64
C ASP A 628 -53.63 61.95 -53.84
N GLU A 629 -54.57 61.53 -52.98
CA GLU A 629 -55.94 62.08 -52.92
C GLU A 629 -55.93 63.60 -52.65
N LEU A 630 -55.11 64.08 -51.69
CA LEU A 630 -54.96 65.49 -51.38
C LEU A 630 -54.34 66.30 -52.53
N ALA A 631 -53.31 65.78 -53.19
CA ALA A 631 -52.70 66.42 -54.35
C ALA A 631 -53.72 66.58 -55.49
N LEU A 632 -54.46 65.52 -55.80
CA LEU A 632 -55.51 65.52 -56.82
C LEU A 632 -56.70 66.44 -56.45
N LEU A 633 -56.98 66.63 -55.16
CA LEU A 633 -57.93 67.65 -54.68
C LEU A 633 -57.37 69.08 -54.82
N TYR A 634 -56.08 69.31 -54.55
CA TYR A 634 -55.44 70.62 -54.75
C TYR A 634 -55.39 71.01 -56.24
N GLU A 635 -55.11 70.07 -57.15
CA GLU A 635 -55.19 70.30 -58.60
C GLU A 635 -56.61 70.66 -59.03
N LYS A 636 -57.63 69.89 -58.62
CA LYS A 636 -59.04 70.21 -58.88
C LYS A 636 -59.43 71.59 -58.34
N LEU A 637 -58.97 71.95 -57.13
CA LEU A 637 -59.24 73.24 -56.52
C LEU A 637 -58.53 74.39 -57.24
N SER A 638 -57.33 74.16 -57.77
CA SER A 638 -56.60 75.11 -58.62
C SER A 638 -57.32 75.34 -59.96
N ILE A 639 -57.72 74.27 -60.65
CA ILE A 639 -58.49 74.32 -61.90
C ILE A 639 -59.83 75.04 -61.68
N ASN A 640 -60.53 74.74 -60.57
CA ASN A 640 -61.78 75.40 -60.22
C ASN A 640 -61.59 76.89 -59.91
N ARG A 641 -60.53 77.28 -59.19
CA ARG A 641 -60.20 78.70 -58.95
C ARG A 641 -59.91 79.45 -60.25
N TYR A 642 -59.07 78.89 -61.13
CA TYR A 642 -58.78 79.49 -62.43
C TYR A 642 -60.03 79.62 -63.32
N THR A 643 -60.89 78.60 -63.30
CA THR A 643 -62.16 78.60 -64.04
C THR A 643 -63.13 79.65 -63.49
N LEU A 644 -63.22 79.79 -62.16
CA LEU A 644 -64.02 80.81 -61.50
C LEU A 644 -63.50 82.22 -61.82
N GLU A 645 -62.21 82.49 -61.65
CA GLU A 645 -61.59 83.80 -61.95
C GLU A 645 -61.77 84.20 -63.43
N LYS A 646 -61.64 83.24 -64.35
CA LYS A 646 -61.95 83.43 -65.77
C LYS A 646 -63.43 83.75 -65.99
N GLY A 647 -64.33 83.05 -65.30
CA GLY A 647 -65.77 83.30 -65.31
C GLY A 647 -66.15 84.68 -64.77
N GLU A 648 -65.55 85.10 -63.65
CA GLU A 648 -65.73 86.43 -63.05
C GLU A 648 -65.24 87.53 -63.99
N LYS A 649 -64.06 87.37 -64.62
CA LYS A 649 -63.54 88.30 -65.63
C LYS A 649 -64.49 88.43 -66.83
N GLN A 650 -65.00 87.31 -67.35
CA GLN A 650 -65.98 87.30 -68.44
C GLN A 650 -67.32 87.92 -68.04
N TYR A 651 -67.84 87.60 -66.84
CA TYR A 651 -69.07 88.18 -66.30
C TYR A 651 -68.94 89.69 -66.10
N ALA A 652 -67.84 90.16 -65.50
CA ALA A 652 -67.56 91.58 -65.32
C ALA A 652 -67.45 92.31 -66.67
N GLN A 653 -66.91 91.67 -67.70
CA GLN A 653 -66.93 92.22 -69.07
C GLN A 653 -68.36 92.30 -69.61
N ARG A 654 -69.18 91.24 -69.54
CA ARG A 654 -70.59 91.29 -69.98
C ARG A 654 -71.40 92.33 -69.22
N VAL A 655 -71.15 92.53 -67.92
CA VAL A 655 -71.77 93.61 -67.12
C VAL A 655 -71.34 95.00 -67.61
N LYS A 656 -70.08 95.20 -68.01
CA LYS A 656 -69.62 96.46 -68.65
C LYS A 656 -70.30 96.68 -70.00
N GLU A 657 -70.39 95.66 -70.85
CA GLU A 657 -71.09 95.70 -72.14
C GLU A 657 -72.58 96.04 -71.97
N ILE A 658 -73.27 95.39 -71.03
CA ILE A 658 -74.68 95.68 -70.70
C ILE A 658 -74.86 97.12 -70.19
N ARG A 659 -73.92 97.65 -69.39
CA ARG A 659 -73.95 99.07 -68.98
C ARG A 659 -73.77 100.00 -70.18
N ALA A 660 -72.83 99.72 -71.08
CA ALA A 660 -72.60 100.51 -72.30
C ALA A 660 -73.82 100.49 -73.23
N LEU A 661 -74.42 99.33 -73.45
CA LEU A 661 -75.65 99.16 -74.23
C LEU A 661 -76.85 99.88 -73.58
N LYS A 662 -77.01 99.82 -72.25
CA LYS A 662 -78.04 100.59 -71.53
C LYS A 662 -77.83 102.11 -71.68
N SER A 663 -76.59 102.59 -71.60
CA SER A 663 -76.27 104.01 -71.86
C SER A 663 -76.56 104.40 -73.31
N LYS A 664 -76.18 103.59 -74.31
CA LYS A 664 -76.48 103.86 -75.72
C LYS A 664 -77.98 103.79 -76.01
N ASN A 665 -78.73 102.90 -75.37
CA ASN A 665 -80.20 102.86 -75.49
C ASN A 665 -80.85 104.10 -74.85
N LYS A 666 -80.37 104.56 -73.69
CA LYS A 666 -80.82 105.82 -73.06
C LYS A 666 -80.53 107.03 -73.95
N GLU A 667 -79.38 107.02 -74.63
CA GLU A 667 -78.99 108.08 -75.56
C GLU A 667 -79.82 108.05 -76.86
N LEU A 668 -80.03 106.87 -77.47
CA LEU A 668 -80.93 106.73 -78.62
C LEU A 668 -82.37 107.14 -78.28
N ARG A 669 -82.86 106.83 -77.07
CA ARG A 669 -84.17 107.32 -76.59
C ARG A 669 -84.22 108.84 -76.40
N ARG A 670 -83.11 109.50 -76.07
CA ARG A 670 -83.03 110.98 -76.02
C ARG A 670 -83.05 111.57 -77.42
N GLN A 671 -82.26 111.01 -78.32
CA GLN A 671 -82.18 111.44 -79.72
C GLN A 671 -83.53 111.28 -80.42
N LEU A 672 -84.21 110.15 -80.21
CA LEU A 672 -85.57 109.93 -80.68
C LEU A 672 -86.57 110.95 -80.10
N LYS A 673 -86.55 111.21 -78.78
CA LYS A 673 -87.40 112.27 -78.19
C LYS A 673 -87.09 113.69 -78.70
N LEU A 674 -85.84 113.97 -79.06
CA LEU A 674 -85.46 115.27 -79.65
C LEU A 674 -85.96 115.39 -81.09
N LEU A 675 -85.90 114.29 -81.85
CA LEU A 675 -86.50 114.19 -83.19
C LEU A 675 -88.03 114.29 -83.14
N ASP A 676 -88.71 113.66 -82.18
CA ASP A 676 -90.16 113.83 -81.93
C ASP A 676 -90.50 115.30 -81.62
N GLY A 677 -89.65 115.97 -80.84
CA GLY A 677 -89.77 117.42 -80.60
C GLY A 677 -89.61 118.26 -81.87
N GLN A 678 -88.76 117.83 -82.81
CA GLN A 678 -88.57 118.49 -84.10
C GLN A 678 -89.72 118.19 -85.08
N THR A 679 -90.27 116.98 -85.10
CA THR A 679 -91.44 116.65 -85.94
C THR A 679 -92.70 117.40 -85.49
N ALA A 680 -92.86 117.68 -84.18
CA ALA A 680 -93.91 118.57 -83.69
C ALA A 680 -93.82 120.01 -84.27
N HIS A 681 -92.63 120.48 -84.66
CA HIS A 681 -92.46 121.76 -85.36
C HIS A 681 -92.73 121.66 -86.87
N VAL A 682 -92.79 120.46 -87.46
CA VAL A 682 -93.04 120.30 -88.90
C VAL A 682 -94.46 120.75 -89.26
N ASP A 683 -95.46 120.51 -88.40
CA ASP A 683 -96.83 120.93 -88.69
C ASP A 683 -97.05 122.44 -88.46
N SER A 684 -96.36 123.07 -87.51
CA SER A 684 -96.35 124.53 -87.41
C SER A 684 -95.60 125.18 -88.58
N LEU A 685 -94.53 124.55 -89.09
CA LEU A 685 -93.85 124.96 -90.32
C LEU A 685 -94.74 124.74 -91.57
N LYS A 686 -95.52 123.66 -91.67
CA LYS A 686 -96.54 123.50 -92.73
C LYS A 686 -97.59 124.60 -92.66
N MET A 687 -98.11 124.91 -91.46
CA MET A 687 -99.06 126.01 -91.27
C MET A 687 -98.43 127.36 -91.65
N ALA A 688 -97.18 127.61 -91.28
CA ALA A 688 -96.44 128.79 -91.71
C ALA A 688 -96.21 128.82 -93.24
N VAL A 689 -96.00 127.67 -93.89
CA VAL A 689 -95.91 127.58 -95.36
C VAL A 689 -97.27 127.82 -96.02
N PHE A 690 -98.38 127.31 -95.49
CA PHE A 690 -99.72 127.62 -96.01
C PHE A 690 -100.10 129.10 -95.77
N GLN A 691 -99.73 129.65 -94.61
CA GLN A 691 -99.85 131.07 -94.28
C GLN A 691 -99.06 131.91 -95.29
N LEU A 692 -97.77 131.61 -95.51
CA LEU A 692 -96.91 132.27 -96.49
C LEU A 692 -97.35 132.04 -97.94
N GLN A 693 -97.97 130.91 -98.27
CA GLN A 693 -98.56 130.65 -99.60
C GLN A 693 -99.85 131.47 -99.81
N ARG A 694 -100.67 131.63 -98.77
CA ARG A 694 -101.85 132.49 -98.77
C ARG A 694 -101.45 133.96 -98.82
N GLU A 695 -100.44 134.37 -98.07
CA GLU A 695 -99.85 135.72 -98.11
C GLU A 695 -99.18 135.96 -99.46
N LEU A 696 -98.46 135.00 -100.03
CA LEU A 696 -97.94 135.07 -101.41
C LEU A 696 -99.06 135.11 -102.45
N LEU A 697 -100.22 134.47 -102.23
CA LEU A 697 -101.37 134.56 -103.13
C LEU A 697 -102.08 135.92 -102.99
N GLN A 698 -102.21 136.43 -101.76
CA GLN A 698 -102.73 137.77 -101.48
C GLN A 698 -101.80 138.83 -102.08
N GLU A 699 -100.47 138.70 -101.93
CA GLU A 699 -99.48 139.59 -102.53
C GLU A 699 -99.28 139.34 -104.03
N ARG A 700 -99.63 138.17 -104.59
CA ARG A 700 -99.75 137.99 -106.05
C ARG A 700 -101.00 138.67 -106.60
N ASN A 701 -102.13 138.57 -105.91
CA ASN A 701 -103.35 139.30 -106.27
C ASN A 701 -103.18 140.80 -106.05
N ARG A 702 -102.44 141.20 -105.01
CA ARG A 702 -102.05 142.59 -104.75
C ARG A 702 -101.05 143.09 -105.76
N VAL A 703 -100.05 142.30 -106.17
CA VAL A 703 -99.18 142.63 -107.31
C VAL A 703 -99.97 142.67 -108.61
N LYS A 704 -101.05 141.89 -108.77
CA LYS A 704 -101.93 141.98 -109.94
C LYS A 704 -102.75 143.28 -109.95
N ALA A 705 -103.40 143.62 -108.84
CA ALA A 705 -104.08 144.90 -108.64
C ALA A 705 -103.09 146.08 -108.73
N LEU A 706 -101.89 145.97 -108.14
CA LEU A 706 -100.80 146.91 -108.29
C LEU A 706 -100.17 146.89 -109.69
N SER A 707 -100.43 145.88 -110.55
CA SER A 707 -100.04 145.90 -111.97
C SER A 707 -101.06 146.68 -112.79
N GLU A 708 -102.34 146.44 -112.51
CA GLU A 708 -103.47 147.20 -113.03
C GLU A 708 -103.40 148.68 -112.58
N GLU A 709 -102.89 148.95 -111.36
CA GLU A 709 -102.52 150.30 -110.90
C GLU A 709 -101.15 150.76 -111.44
N LEU A 710 -100.16 149.89 -111.73
CA LEU A 710 -98.87 150.29 -112.33
C LEU A 710 -98.99 150.66 -113.81
N GLU A 711 -100.09 150.34 -114.49
CA GLU A 711 -100.47 150.99 -115.75
C GLU A 711 -100.78 152.50 -115.56
N ASN A 712 -100.85 153.01 -114.32
CA ASN A 712 -100.85 154.45 -113.95
C ASN A 712 -100.01 154.75 -112.66
N PRO A 713 -98.69 155.04 -112.77
CA PRO A 713 -97.65 154.63 -111.79
C PRO A 713 -97.32 155.59 -110.61
N MET A 714 -96.78 155.05 -109.49
CA MET A 714 -95.76 155.72 -108.62
C MET A 714 -95.04 154.83 -107.53
N ASN A 715 -93.79 154.37 -107.76
CA ASN A 715 -92.55 154.29 -106.89
C ASN A 715 -92.54 153.87 -105.35
N ILE A 716 -91.48 153.37 -104.62
CA ILE A 716 -90.10 152.77 -104.82
C ILE A 716 -89.46 152.14 -103.48
N HIS A 717 -88.89 150.90 -103.53
CA HIS A 717 -87.71 150.22 -102.83
C HIS A 717 -87.30 150.13 -101.28
N ARG A 718 -86.79 148.91 -100.84
CA ARG A 718 -85.45 148.54 -100.16
C ARG A 718 -85.28 147.94 -98.68
N TRP A 719 -84.08 147.39 -98.29
CA TRP A 719 -83.66 146.57 -97.06
C TRP A 719 -82.22 146.88 -96.44
N ARG A 720 -81.78 146.38 -95.21
CA ARG A 720 -80.34 146.02 -94.70
C ARG A 720 -80.16 145.48 -93.19
N LYS A 721 -78.94 145.04 -92.69
CA LYS A 721 -78.53 144.39 -91.35
C LYS A 721 -76.99 144.48 -90.91
N LEU A 722 -76.47 144.06 -89.69
CA LEU A 722 -75.01 144.09 -89.16
C LEU A 722 -74.54 143.17 -87.89
N GLU A 723 -73.31 143.29 -87.24
CA GLU A 723 -72.44 142.23 -86.49
C GLU A 723 -71.62 142.56 -85.11
N GLY A 724 -70.75 141.65 -84.48
CA GLY A 724 -69.78 141.86 -83.28
C GLY A 724 -68.91 140.66 -82.62
N THR A 725 -67.86 140.85 -81.72
CA THR A 725 -66.80 139.83 -81.19
C THR A 725 -66.06 139.99 -79.76
N ASP A 726 -64.99 139.20 -79.34
CA ASP A 726 -64.44 138.87 -77.94
C ASP A 726 -62.83 138.74 -77.66
N PRO A 727 -62.26 138.48 -76.41
CA PRO A 727 -60.81 138.70 -75.97
C PRO A 727 -59.79 137.50 -75.59
N ASP A 728 -58.68 137.72 -74.79
CA ASP A 728 -57.28 137.14 -74.91
C ASP A 728 -56.57 136.39 -73.68
N LYS A 729 -55.23 136.10 -73.74
CA LYS A 729 -54.53 134.86 -73.23
C LYS A 729 -53.68 134.80 -71.93
N TYR A 730 -53.13 135.89 -71.36
CA TYR A 730 -51.94 135.83 -70.45
C TYR A 730 -52.06 134.90 -69.23
N ASP A 731 -53.24 134.78 -68.61
CA ASP A 731 -53.43 134.11 -67.31
C ASP A 731 -53.18 132.59 -67.31
N LEU A 732 -53.20 131.92 -68.46
CA LEU A 732 -52.89 130.49 -68.54
C LEU A 732 -51.44 130.19 -68.10
N ILE A 733 -50.49 131.08 -68.42
CA ILE A 733 -49.04 130.80 -68.30
C ILE A 733 -48.61 130.78 -66.82
N ARG A 734 -49.13 131.70 -65.99
CA ARG A 734 -48.80 131.75 -64.55
C ARG A 734 -49.19 130.47 -63.81
N LYS A 735 -50.25 129.78 -64.27
CA LYS A 735 -50.81 128.60 -63.61
C LYS A 735 -49.97 127.33 -63.78
N ILE A 736 -49.16 127.25 -64.84
CA ILE A 736 -48.33 126.08 -65.17
C ILE A 736 -47.13 125.97 -64.21
N HIS A 737 -46.36 127.03 -64.03
CA HIS A 737 -45.17 127.03 -63.16
C HIS A 737 -45.45 126.66 -61.71
N THR A 738 -46.61 127.04 -61.16
CA THR A 738 -46.99 126.72 -59.77
C THR A 738 -47.23 125.23 -59.56
N LEU A 739 -47.67 124.51 -60.59
CA LEU A 739 -47.92 123.07 -60.51
C LEU A 739 -46.61 122.28 -60.57
N GLN A 740 -45.64 122.69 -61.40
CA GLN A 740 -44.35 122.01 -61.55
C GLN A 740 -43.55 121.98 -60.24
N LYS A 741 -43.46 123.09 -59.51
CA LYS A 741 -42.77 123.12 -58.20
C LYS A 741 -43.42 122.20 -57.16
N ARG A 742 -44.75 122.06 -57.20
CA ARG A 742 -45.50 121.17 -56.27
C ARG A 742 -45.36 119.68 -56.62
N LEU A 743 -45.02 119.35 -57.88
CA LEU A 743 -44.76 117.97 -58.31
C LEU A 743 -43.40 117.47 -57.78
N ILE A 744 -42.34 118.27 -57.93
CA ILE A 744 -40.96 117.91 -57.53
C ILE A 744 -40.88 117.55 -56.04
N ALA A 745 -41.47 118.39 -55.18
CA ALA A 745 -41.51 118.16 -53.72
C ALA A 745 -42.29 116.89 -53.31
N LYS A 746 -43.14 116.34 -54.18
CA LYS A 746 -43.83 115.05 -53.94
C LYS A 746 -43.12 113.85 -54.55
N THR A 747 -42.24 114.03 -55.53
CA THR A 747 -41.34 112.93 -55.96
C THR A 747 -40.25 112.65 -54.91
N GLU A 748 -39.74 113.68 -54.23
CA GLU A 748 -38.73 113.52 -53.16
C GLU A 748 -39.27 112.71 -51.96
N GLU A 749 -40.45 113.05 -51.45
CA GLU A 749 -41.11 112.35 -50.33
C GLU A 749 -41.43 110.87 -50.63
N VAL A 750 -41.58 110.48 -51.90
CA VAL A 750 -41.79 109.08 -52.29
C VAL A 750 -40.48 108.31 -52.17
N VAL A 751 -39.37 108.85 -52.67
CA VAL A 751 -38.04 108.21 -52.61
C VAL A 751 -37.58 107.98 -51.16
N GLU A 752 -37.81 108.94 -50.26
CA GLU A 752 -37.53 108.76 -48.82
C GLU A 752 -38.30 107.59 -48.21
N LYS A 753 -39.57 107.40 -48.61
CA LYS A 753 -40.42 106.32 -48.09
C LYS A 753 -40.07 104.96 -48.68
N GLU A 754 -39.68 104.90 -49.96
CA GLU A 754 -39.17 103.67 -50.58
C GLU A 754 -37.87 103.20 -49.90
N LEU A 755 -36.94 104.11 -49.62
CA LEU A 755 -35.71 103.80 -48.87
C LEU A 755 -36.02 103.24 -47.47
N LEU A 756 -36.99 103.82 -46.77
CA LEU A 756 -37.39 103.40 -45.43
C LEU A 756 -38.09 102.04 -45.42
N ILE A 757 -38.84 101.69 -46.49
CA ILE A 757 -39.42 100.37 -46.69
C ILE A 757 -38.30 99.32 -46.90
N GLN A 758 -37.35 99.57 -47.79
CA GLN A 758 -36.24 98.64 -48.06
C GLN A 758 -35.43 98.31 -46.78
N GLN A 759 -35.21 99.30 -45.91
CA GLN A 759 -34.56 99.07 -44.61
C GLN A 759 -35.40 98.14 -43.70
N LYS A 760 -36.72 98.32 -43.65
CA LYS A 760 -37.62 97.47 -42.84
C LYS A 760 -37.74 96.05 -43.39
N GLU A 761 -37.80 95.88 -44.71
CA GLU A 761 -37.78 94.56 -45.34
C GLU A 761 -36.46 93.81 -45.04
N LYS A 762 -35.32 94.50 -45.09
CA LYS A 762 -34.03 93.91 -44.73
C LYS A 762 -34.00 93.42 -43.28
N TYR A 763 -34.42 94.26 -42.32
CA TYR A 763 -34.54 93.84 -40.91
C TYR A 763 -35.52 92.67 -40.72
N TYR A 764 -36.64 92.63 -41.45
CA TYR A 764 -37.60 91.53 -41.39
C TYR A 764 -37.00 90.21 -41.90
N ILE A 765 -36.24 90.24 -43.00
CA ILE A 765 -35.52 89.08 -43.55
C ILE A 765 -34.43 88.60 -42.58
N GLU A 766 -33.64 89.53 -42.01
CA GLU A 766 -32.61 89.21 -41.02
C GLU A 766 -33.23 88.56 -39.76
N LEU A 767 -34.31 89.12 -39.22
CA LEU A 767 -35.01 88.57 -38.06
C LEU A 767 -35.64 87.20 -38.35
N LYS A 768 -36.24 87.02 -39.54
CA LYS A 768 -36.78 85.73 -40.00
C LYS A 768 -35.69 84.66 -40.14
N ASN A 769 -34.50 85.04 -40.62
CA ASN A 769 -33.35 84.15 -40.74
C ASN A 769 -32.74 83.78 -39.38
N VAL A 770 -32.81 84.66 -38.38
CA VAL A 770 -32.46 84.33 -36.99
C VAL A 770 -33.49 83.37 -36.39
N LEU A 771 -34.79 83.63 -36.56
CA LEU A 771 -35.85 82.78 -36.02
C LEU A 771 -35.82 81.37 -36.62
N ALA A 772 -35.59 81.25 -37.94
CA ALA A 772 -35.44 79.98 -38.64
C ALA A 772 -34.13 79.23 -38.31
N ARG A 773 -33.20 79.84 -37.56
CA ARG A 773 -31.98 79.21 -37.04
C ARG A 773 -32.08 78.81 -35.57
N GLN A 774 -33.14 79.19 -34.86
CA GLN A 774 -33.36 78.72 -33.49
C GLN A 774 -33.99 77.32 -33.52
N PRO A 775 -33.40 76.33 -32.82
CA PRO A 775 -34.03 75.01 -32.69
C PRO A 775 -35.34 75.15 -31.90
N GLY A 776 -36.41 74.49 -32.38
CA GLY A 776 -37.70 74.47 -31.69
C GLY A 776 -37.64 73.81 -30.31
N PRO A 777 -38.64 74.04 -29.43
CA PRO A 777 -38.61 73.55 -28.05
C PRO A 777 -38.42 72.02 -27.94
N GLU A 778 -39.03 71.22 -28.82
CA GLU A 778 -38.79 69.77 -28.89
C GLU A 778 -37.32 69.41 -29.12
N VAL A 779 -36.61 70.18 -29.96
CA VAL A 779 -35.18 69.94 -30.24
C VAL A 779 -34.32 70.35 -29.04
N ALA A 780 -34.73 71.36 -28.26
CA ALA A 780 -34.07 71.71 -27.00
C ALA A 780 -34.30 70.64 -25.90
N GLU A 781 -35.49 70.07 -25.80
CA GLU A 781 -35.77 68.94 -24.91
C GLU A 781 -35.02 67.68 -25.33
N GLN A 782 -35.02 67.33 -26.63
CA GLN A 782 -34.20 66.25 -27.17
C GLN A 782 -32.71 66.46 -26.89
N LEU A 783 -32.19 67.69 -27.04
CA LEU A 783 -30.80 68.00 -26.69
C LEU A 783 -30.51 67.76 -25.20
N ASN A 784 -31.43 68.11 -24.31
CA ASN A 784 -31.29 67.84 -22.88
C ASN A 784 -31.32 66.33 -22.57
N VAL A 785 -32.21 65.57 -23.20
CA VAL A 785 -32.27 64.09 -23.08
C VAL A 785 -30.99 63.44 -23.62
N TYR A 786 -30.49 63.89 -24.78
CA TYR A 786 -29.22 63.41 -25.33
C TYR A 786 -28.02 63.81 -24.46
N GLN A 787 -27.98 65.01 -23.87
CA GLN A 787 -26.94 65.37 -22.91
C GLN A 787 -27.00 64.54 -21.61
N ALA A 788 -28.19 64.21 -21.12
CA ALA A 788 -28.35 63.32 -19.97
C ALA A 788 -27.88 61.90 -20.28
N SER A 789 -28.28 61.36 -21.43
CA SER A 789 -27.83 60.06 -21.95
C SER A 789 -26.31 60.02 -22.18
N LEU A 790 -25.73 61.06 -22.78
CA LEU A 790 -24.28 61.20 -22.97
C LEU A 790 -23.53 61.24 -21.63
N LYS A 791 -24.05 61.96 -20.63
CA LYS A 791 -23.49 61.99 -19.26
C LYS A 791 -23.59 60.62 -18.57
N ALA A 792 -24.67 59.87 -18.77
CA ALA A 792 -24.81 58.50 -18.28
C ALA A 792 -23.79 57.55 -18.95
N LYS A 793 -23.73 57.53 -20.30
CA LYS A 793 -22.76 56.73 -21.05
C LYS A 793 -21.31 57.12 -20.79
N THR A 794 -21.03 58.39 -20.47
CA THR A 794 -19.69 58.84 -20.04
C THR A 794 -19.34 58.33 -18.63
N ARG A 795 -20.32 58.09 -17.75
CA ARG A 795 -20.09 57.44 -16.45
C ARG A 795 -19.85 55.94 -16.64
N GLU A 796 -20.65 55.25 -17.46
CA GLU A 796 -20.44 53.84 -17.81
C GLU A 796 -19.06 53.61 -18.44
N LEU A 797 -18.66 54.44 -19.42
CA LEU A 797 -17.34 54.37 -20.04
C LEU A 797 -16.20 54.65 -19.05
N LYS A 798 -16.42 55.48 -18.02
CA LYS A 798 -15.43 55.68 -16.94
C LYS A 798 -15.35 54.50 -15.98
N ALA A 799 -16.46 53.80 -15.72
CA ALA A 799 -16.45 52.55 -14.96
C ALA A 799 -15.73 51.44 -15.73
N LEU A 800 -16.10 51.22 -17.00
CA LEU A 800 -15.42 50.27 -17.89
C LEU A 800 -13.94 50.59 -18.09
N ALA A 801 -13.55 51.87 -18.17
CA ALA A 801 -12.14 52.27 -18.21
C ALA A 801 -11.41 52.00 -16.88
N ALA A 802 -12.08 52.10 -15.73
CA ALA A 802 -11.50 51.73 -14.43
C ALA A 802 -11.36 50.21 -14.28
N GLU A 803 -12.36 49.43 -14.70
CA GLU A 803 -12.31 47.96 -14.76
C GLU A 803 -11.22 47.47 -15.73
N LEU A 804 -11.09 48.10 -16.90
CA LEU A 804 -10.03 47.82 -17.86
C LEU A 804 -8.66 48.18 -17.29
N ASN A 805 -8.51 49.32 -16.62
CA ASN A 805 -7.26 49.69 -15.96
C ASN A 805 -6.90 48.73 -14.80
N MET A 806 -7.88 48.26 -14.04
CA MET A 806 -7.67 47.23 -13.00
C MET A 806 -7.25 45.89 -13.62
N SER A 807 -7.88 45.49 -14.73
CA SER A 807 -7.51 44.29 -15.49
C SER A 807 -6.10 44.40 -16.09
N VAL A 808 -5.73 45.57 -16.61
CA VAL A 808 -4.37 45.86 -17.10
C VAL A 808 -3.35 45.86 -15.95
N ALA A 809 -3.72 46.35 -14.76
CA ALA A 809 -2.88 46.27 -13.57
C ALA A 809 -2.64 44.80 -13.16
N GLN A 810 -3.69 43.97 -13.07
CA GLN A 810 -3.58 42.54 -12.80
C GLN A 810 -2.73 41.81 -13.86
N VAL A 811 -2.93 42.11 -15.16
CA VAL A 811 -2.10 41.55 -16.24
C VAL A 811 -0.62 41.97 -16.12
N ASN A 812 -0.34 43.18 -15.64
CA ASN A 812 1.04 43.64 -15.42
C ASN A 812 1.65 43.05 -14.13
N GLU A 813 0.84 42.81 -13.09
CA GLU A 813 1.23 42.08 -11.89
C GLU A 813 1.57 40.61 -12.22
N PHE A 814 0.72 39.91 -12.98
CA PHE A 814 1.01 38.58 -13.50
C PHE A 814 2.23 38.54 -14.45
N LYS A 815 2.51 39.59 -15.23
CA LYS A 815 3.76 39.70 -15.99
C LYS A 815 4.97 39.83 -15.05
N TYR A 816 4.87 40.66 -14.02
CA TYR A 816 5.94 40.81 -13.03
C TYR A 816 6.20 39.51 -12.25
N GLU A 817 5.15 38.78 -11.88
CA GLU A 817 5.27 37.45 -11.28
C GLU A 817 5.89 36.43 -12.24
N ASN A 818 5.46 36.38 -13.50
CA ASN A 818 6.08 35.53 -14.51
C ASN A 818 7.56 35.88 -14.74
N GLU A 819 7.92 37.16 -14.73
CA GLU A 819 9.33 37.58 -14.74
C GLU A 819 10.07 37.17 -13.46
N ARG A 820 9.45 37.29 -12.28
CA ARG A 820 10.04 36.87 -11.00
C ARG A 820 10.31 35.37 -11.01
N LEU A 821 9.32 34.57 -11.41
CA LEU A 821 9.42 33.12 -11.60
C LEU A 821 10.45 32.75 -12.69
N ALA A 822 10.54 33.52 -13.78
CA ALA A 822 11.58 33.31 -14.81
C ALA A 822 12.99 33.65 -14.28
N ARG A 823 13.14 34.68 -13.45
CA ARG A 823 14.40 35.03 -12.77
C ARG A 823 14.77 33.96 -11.72
N GLU A 824 13.81 33.50 -10.93
CA GLU A 824 13.96 32.39 -9.97
C GLU A 824 14.36 31.10 -10.69
N LEU A 825 13.65 30.69 -11.74
CA LEU A 825 13.95 29.55 -12.60
C LEU A 825 15.35 29.66 -13.23
N ASN A 826 15.74 30.85 -13.71
CA ASN A 826 17.09 31.09 -14.23
C ASN A 826 18.16 31.09 -13.12
N SER A 827 17.84 31.47 -11.88
CA SER A 827 18.73 31.32 -10.73
C SER A 827 18.91 29.85 -10.34
N VAL A 828 17.84 29.04 -10.39
CA VAL A 828 17.87 27.59 -10.16
C VAL A 828 18.64 26.89 -11.28
N LYS A 829 18.42 27.26 -12.55
CA LYS A 829 19.23 26.79 -13.68
C LYS A 829 20.71 27.16 -13.50
N LYS A 830 21.05 28.39 -13.11
CA LYS A 830 22.43 28.77 -12.79
C LYS A 830 23.03 27.92 -11.66
N ARG A 831 22.33 27.76 -10.53
CA ARG A 831 22.77 26.90 -9.40
C ARG A 831 22.93 25.43 -9.83
N PHE A 832 22.05 24.91 -10.67
CA PHE A 832 22.13 23.56 -11.22
C PHE A 832 23.33 23.40 -12.17
N PHE A 833 23.55 24.35 -13.09
CA PHE A 833 24.72 24.35 -13.95
C PHE A 833 26.02 24.57 -13.17
N GLU A 834 26.01 25.35 -12.08
CA GLU A 834 27.15 25.49 -11.17
C GLU A 834 27.43 24.22 -10.38
N MET A 835 26.40 23.51 -9.89
CA MET A 835 26.58 22.16 -9.32
C MET A 835 27.16 21.21 -10.37
N LYS A 836 26.59 21.15 -11.58
CA LYS A 836 27.09 20.31 -12.68
C LYS A 836 28.51 20.70 -13.11
N LYS A 837 28.88 21.98 -13.00
CA LYS A 837 30.25 22.50 -13.27
C LYS A 837 31.23 22.22 -12.13
N LYS A 838 30.78 22.18 -10.87
CA LYS A 838 31.55 21.69 -9.71
C LYS A 838 31.73 20.17 -9.75
N GLU A 839 30.71 19.43 -10.16
CA GLU A 839 30.72 17.97 -10.31
C GLU A 839 31.62 17.54 -11.48
N THR A 840 31.52 18.19 -12.64
CA THR A 840 32.46 17.97 -13.76
C THR A 840 33.88 18.46 -13.46
N ARG A 841 34.07 19.51 -12.62
CA ARG A 841 35.39 19.84 -12.08
C ARG A 841 35.92 18.78 -11.10
N ARG A 842 35.10 18.19 -10.23
CA ARG A 842 35.50 17.04 -9.40
C ARG A 842 35.89 15.83 -10.26
N LYS A 843 35.11 15.54 -11.31
CA LYS A 843 35.39 14.46 -12.27
C LYS A 843 36.62 14.75 -13.15
N ARG A 844 36.96 16.01 -13.41
CA ARG A 844 38.23 16.40 -14.05
C ARG A 844 39.42 16.35 -13.09
N ALA A 845 39.31 16.84 -11.86
CA ALA A 845 40.37 16.71 -10.85
C ALA A 845 40.75 15.24 -10.64
N ALA A 846 39.75 14.36 -10.47
CA ALA A 846 39.95 12.90 -10.37
C ALA A 846 40.47 12.21 -11.67
N ALA A 847 40.64 12.95 -12.77
CA ALA A 847 41.28 12.51 -14.00
C ALA A 847 42.65 13.20 -14.22
N GLU A 848 42.81 14.44 -13.76
CA GLU A 848 44.05 15.21 -13.76
C GLU A 848 45.06 14.63 -12.73
N ASP A 849 44.58 14.16 -11.57
CA ASP A 849 45.30 13.29 -10.61
C ASP A 849 45.76 11.94 -11.22
N LYS A 850 45.27 11.58 -12.41
CA LYS A 850 45.69 10.39 -13.17
C LYS A 850 46.47 10.71 -14.44
N ALA A 851 46.79 11.98 -14.71
CA ALA A 851 47.37 12.43 -15.97
C ALA A 851 48.66 13.27 -15.83
N ALA A 852 49.24 13.37 -14.63
CA ALA A 852 50.38 14.23 -14.33
C ALA A 852 51.74 13.49 -14.24
N ALA A 853 52.00 12.54 -15.13
CA ALA A 853 53.27 11.79 -15.21
C ALA A 853 54.29 12.39 -16.21
N ALA A 854 54.57 13.69 -16.05
CA ALA A 854 55.67 14.42 -16.72
C ALA A 854 55.55 14.55 -18.28
N PRO A 855 56.58 15.08 -19.01
CA PRO A 855 56.62 16.50 -19.40
C PRO A 855 56.67 16.71 -20.95
N THR A 856 56.74 17.89 -21.59
CA THR A 856 57.40 19.20 -21.33
C THR A 856 56.72 20.37 -22.09
N ALA A 857 57.32 21.58 -21.98
CA ALA A 857 57.33 22.71 -22.93
C ALA A 857 56.43 23.95 -22.65
N SER A 858 56.97 25.12 -23.02
CA SER A 858 56.49 26.50 -22.79
C SER A 858 57.13 27.43 -23.85
N PRO A 859 57.00 28.77 -23.84
CA PRO A 859 55.86 29.67 -23.55
C PRO A 859 55.55 30.63 -24.75
N GLY A 860 54.49 31.47 -24.68
CA GLY A 860 54.18 32.48 -25.72
C GLY A 860 53.29 33.65 -25.25
N LYS A 861 53.47 34.86 -25.82
CA LYS A 861 52.95 36.15 -25.31
C LYS A 861 51.72 36.72 -26.06
N ILE A 862 50.86 37.40 -25.27
CA ILE A 862 50.04 38.65 -25.48
C ILE A 862 50.28 39.50 -26.77
N PRO A 863 49.37 40.43 -27.20
CA PRO A 863 48.01 40.29 -27.78
C PRO A 863 47.79 41.06 -29.12
N VAL A 864 46.70 40.83 -29.87
CA VAL A 864 46.23 41.71 -30.98
C VAL A 864 44.69 41.77 -31.12
N GLN A 865 44.18 42.95 -31.49
CA GLN A 865 42.86 43.30 -32.07
C GLN A 865 43.14 44.26 -33.27
N PRO A 866 42.22 44.56 -34.22
CA PRO A 866 40.87 44.01 -34.48
C PRO A 866 40.56 43.68 -35.99
N ASP A 867 39.39 43.07 -36.26
CA ASP A 867 38.56 43.22 -37.48
C ASP A 867 39.21 42.96 -38.89
N PRO A 868 38.56 43.25 -40.04
CA PRO A 868 37.26 42.71 -40.48
C PRO A 868 37.27 42.17 -41.94
N ASP A 869 36.51 41.11 -42.26
CA ASP A 869 36.00 40.79 -43.62
C ASP A 869 35.10 39.53 -43.62
N MET A 870 34.10 39.32 -44.50
CA MET A 870 33.43 40.21 -45.46
C MET A 870 32.05 39.64 -45.88
N ARG A 871 31.16 40.51 -46.42
CA ARG A 871 29.94 40.21 -47.22
C ARG A 871 28.76 39.58 -46.45
N ARG A 872 27.70 40.33 -46.11
CA ARG A 872 26.63 40.92 -46.97
C ARG A 872 25.64 39.88 -47.53
N PHE A 873 24.40 39.92 -47.04
CA PHE A 873 23.27 40.45 -47.82
C PHE A 873 22.22 41.06 -46.88
N ALA A 874 21.24 41.81 -47.41
CA ALA A 874 20.28 42.58 -46.62
C ALA A 874 18.91 42.67 -47.30
N GLY A 875 17.88 42.98 -46.50
CA GLY A 875 16.48 43.17 -46.93
C GLY A 875 15.59 41.93 -46.69
N GLY A 876 14.30 42.08 -46.38
CA GLY A 876 13.57 43.31 -46.05
C GLY A 876 12.07 43.24 -46.35
N GLY A 877 11.23 43.58 -45.36
CA GLY A 877 9.76 43.60 -45.50
C GLY A 877 9.08 42.25 -45.24
N PHE A 878 7.83 42.19 -44.76
CA PHE A 878 6.96 43.27 -44.25
C PHE A 878 6.09 42.74 -43.09
N ALA A 879 5.35 43.64 -42.43
CA ALA A 879 4.58 43.38 -41.21
C ALA A 879 3.07 43.14 -41.47
N ILE A 880 2.33 42.87 -40.39
CA ILE A 880 0.86 42.78 -40.27
C ILE A 880 0.26 41.47 -40.81
N GLN A 881 -0.06 40.54 -39.90
CA GLN A 881 -1.35 40.57 -39.22
C GLN A 881 -1.15 40.62 -37.70
#